data_AF-A0A5E4NLT9-F1
#
_entry.id   AF-A0A5E4NLT9-F1
#
_cell.length_a   1.000
_cell.length_b   1.000
_cell.length_c   1.000
_cell.angle_alpha   90.00
_cell.angle_beta   90.00
_cell.angle_gamma   90.00
#
_symmetry.space_group_name_H-M   'P 1'
#
loop_
_entity.id
_entity.type
_entity.pdbx_description
1 polymer ?
#
loop_
_entity_poly.entity_id
_entity_poly.type
_entity_poly.pdbx_seq_one_letter_code
_entity_poly.pdbx_strand_id
1 'polypeptide(L)'
;MNAKIATAVLLAALCSFVAFLPSRTTAQKKFSFTEKQRFDGWFNNLAHPQWGAIDNHMTRKTPPAYSDGVYMMSGQDRPSPRKLSSLFMKGSEGLPSSKNRTAMLAFFGQVVSSEIVMGSESGCPIEIHQIEIEKCDEMYDHECEGGKSIPFHRAGYDRKTGQSPNTPRQQINRVTSWIDGSFIYSTSEAWINAMRSFENGTLLSEPINGFPVRNTMRVPLFNNPVPNILRTLSPERLFLLGDPRSNQNPALLSFGILLFKWHNVIASRVQLDHPDWSDEEVFQKSRRFVIATLQNIIAYEYIPAFLGKELPEYEGYKLDVHPGVSHVFQSSAFRFGHTLIPPGIYRRDGKCNYRKTAMGNPALRLCAYWWDSSDVMSDSSLEEFMLGMASQLAEREDAVLCSDVRDKLFGPNEFSRRDLGALNIMRGRDNGLADYNTIRTYFELPRIKKFEDINEELFDRHPGLAEKLEKAYGSVDNIDLYIGGMLESKDGPGELFAAIILDQFTRIREADRFWFENEKNEMFTEEEVEWVRSVTLWDIIVNSTDVDPNTIQREVFFWNDGDPCPQPGQIEPSTLEPCSYLKGFDYFEGNELAFIYVCIFLGVVPLICAGAGYGVVKLQNKRKRHLRMKQEEMKSGNKSNGIMVEKMSVREWLHANHRRLVKVRFGPQAEMHTVDRKGEKLRSVNFANCDTITVEESQVDGSKKKRPLVLIRVPKDHDLVLEFDSVSERRKFINKLEAFLNSHKKHLVTLQAPRDFLLAQAETRERRQKRLEHFFREAYALTFGLRPGERRRGDEDGDVVMRTSLSKAEFASALGMKPDAVFVRMMFNIVDKDSDGRISFQEFLDTVVLFSRGKTEDKLRIIFDMCDNDRNGVIDKGEFSEMLRSLVEIARTTSLSDAHVTELIDGMFQNVGLSNKDFMTYADFKLMMKEYKGDFVAIGLDCKGAKQNFLDTSTNVARMTSFHVDPSLHDDKGKFKSRIDCIVTYLEENRQNIFYLFVFYIITIALFVHQFIYYSFLTEHTDLRHIMGVGIALTRGSAASLSFGYCLLLLTMSRNLLTKLKDFSIQQYIPLDSHIPFHKVVACTAFFFSIIHTIGHIINFYHVSTQPLENLHCLTSEIHFPSDYKPGISFWLFKTITGN
;
A
#
# COMPACT_ATOMS: atom_id res chain seq x y z
N MET A 1 -74.41 19.48 -47.83
CA MET A 1 -75.29 19.15 -46.68
C MET A 1 -75.16 17.69 -46.19
N ASN A 2 -74.65 16.75 -47.00
CA ASN A 2 -74.65 15.32 -46.62
C ASN A 2 -73.45 14.84 -45.78
N ALA A 3 -72.35 15.60 -45.67
CA ALA A 3 -71.20 15.18 -44.86
C ALA A 3 -71.37 15.45 -43.35
N LYS A 4 -72.14 16.48 -42.97
CA LYS A 4 -72.38 16.83 -41.55
C LYS A 4 -73.43 15.96 -40.88
N ILE A 5 -74.36 15.40 -41.64
CA ILE A 5 -75.39 14.49 -41.12
C ILE A 5 -74.77 13.11 -40.86
N ALA A 6 -73.87 12.64 -41.74
CA ALA A 6 -73.17 11.37 -41.54
C ALA A 6 -72.27 11.37 -40.29
N THR A 7 -71.61 12.49 -39.98
CA THR A 7 -70.78 12.61 -38.75
C THR A 7 -71.62 12.70 -37.49
N ALA A 8 -72.77 13.39 -37.51
CA ALA A 8 -73.67 13.48 -36.37
C ALA A 8 -74.33 12.13 -36.04
N VAL A 9 -74.69 11.34 -37.06
CA VAL A 9 -75.26 10.00 -36.87
C VAL A 9 -74.21 9.00 -36.39
N LEU A 10 -72.95 9.10 -36.86
CA LEU A 10 -71.86 8.25 -36.35
C LEU A 10 -71.52 8.57 -34.88
N LEU A 11 -71.50 9.85 -34.49
CA LEU A 11 -71.28 10.28 -33.11
C LEU A 11 -72.43 9.88 -32.18
N ALA A 12 -73.68 9.98 -32.63
CA ALA A 12 -74.84 9.53 -31.85
C ALA A 12 -74.89 8.00 -31.69
N ALA A 13 -74.49 7.25 -32.73
CA ALA A 13 -74.38 5.79 -32.67
C ALA A 13 -73.22 5.33 -31.76
N LEU A 14 -72.08 6.03 -31.78
CA LEU A 14 -70.95 5.77 -30.87
C LEU A 14 -71.29 6.11 -29.42
N CYS A 15 -72.00 7.21 -29.15
CA CYS A 15 -72.46 7.54 -27.80
C CYS A 15 -73.51 6.55 -27.27
N SER A 16 -74.35 5.98 -28.13
CA SER A 16 -75.34 4.98 -27.73
C SER A 16 -74.72 3.59 -27.49
N PHE A 17 -73.62 3.26 -28.17
CA PHE A 17 -72.88 2.00 -27.97
C PHE A 17 -72.05 1.99 -26.67
N VAL A 18 -71.63 3.15 -26.17
CA VAL A 18 -70.94 3.28 -24.87
C VAL A 18 -71.91 3.18 -23.69
N ALA A 19 -73.21 3.42 -23.90
CA ALA A 19 -74.25 3.36 -22.87
C ALA A 19 -74.83 1.95 -22.63
N PHE A 20 -74.47 0.95 -23.44
CA PHE A 20 -75.04 -0.42 -23.39
C PHE A 20 -74.00 -1.53 -23.22
N LEU A 21 -72.84 -1.23 -22.64
CA LEU A 21 -71.98 -2.26 -22.05
C LEU A 21 -72.55 -2.63 -20.67
N PRO A 22 -72.73 -3.93 -20.36
CA PRO A 22 -73.22 -4.33 -19.05
C PRO A 22 -72.25 -3.79 -18.00
N SER A 23 -72.80 -3.28 -16.90
CA SER A 23 -72.09 -2.79 -15.73
C SER A 23 -71.17 -3.87 -15.15
N ARG A 24 -69.96 -4.02 -15.71
CA ARG A 24 -68.82 -4.58 -14.97
C ARG A 24 -68.44 -3.54 -13.92
N THR A 25 -69.13 -3.65 -12.78
CA THR A 25 -68.79 -3.20 -11.44
C THR A 25 -67.78 -2.05 -11.36
N THR A 26 -68.29 -0.86 -11.08
CA THR A 26 -67.54 0.36 -10.73
C THR A 26 -66.49 0.13 -9.62
N ALA A 27 -66.65 -0.92 -8.80
CA ALA A 27 -65.69 -1.36 -7.79
C ALA A 27 -64.39 -1.94 -8.37
N GLN A 28 -64.43 -2.71 -9.47
CA GLN A 28 -63.22 -3.32 -10.07
C GLN A 28 -62.29 -2.26 -10.70
N LYS A 29 -62.85 -1.15 -11.20
CA LYS A 29 -62.02 -0.04 -11.70
C LYS A 29 -61.31 0.75 -10.59
N LYS A 30 -61.80 0.78 -9.34
CA LYS A 30 -61.16 1.56 -8.25
C LYS A 30 -59.77 1.02 -7.90
N PHE A 31 -59.56 -0.30 -7.85
CA PHE A 31 -58.32 -0.91 -7.37
C PHE A 31 -57.08 -0.61 -8.25
N SER A 32 -57.23 -0.49 -9.56
CA SER A 32 -56.14 -0.10 -10.47
C SER A 32 -55.66 1.35 -10.27
N PHE A 33 -56.46 2.22 -9.63
CA PHE A 33 -56.13 3.63 -9.38
C PHE A 33 -55.80 3.95 -7.91
N THR A 34 -55.95 2.99 -6.98
CA THR A 34 -55.59 3.19 -5.57
C THR A 34 -54.08 3.24 -5.41
N GLU A 35 -53.57 4.31 -4.81
CA GLU A 35 -52.13 4.51 -4.56
C GLU A 35 -51.52 3.30 -3.80
N LYS A 36 -50.37 2.83 -4.27
CA LYS A 36 -49.63 1.74 -3.62
C LYS A 36 -48.68 2.34 -2.57
N GLN A 37 -48.80 1.89 -1.32
CA GLN A 37 -47.81 2.23 -0.29
C GLN A 37 -46.44 1.70 -0.72
N ARG A 38 -45.42 2.55 -0.69
CA ARG A 38 -44.05 2.17 -1.08
C ARG A 38 -43.40 1.29 -0.01
N PHE A 39 -42.34 0.58 -0.36
CA PHE A 39 -41.56 -0.25 0.57
C PHE A 39 -40.48 0.55 1.32
N ASP A 40 -40.05 1.68 0.73
CA ASP A 40 -38.97 2.53 1.24
C ASP A 40 -39.46 3.63 2.20
N GLY A 41 -40.78 3.68 2.47
CA GLY A 41 -41.44 4.67 3.33
C GLY A 41 -41.52 6.09 2.74
N TRP A 42 -41.06 6.31 1.52
CA TRP A 42 -41.14 7.62 0.86
C TRP A 42 -42.57 7.99 0.47
N PHE A 43 -42.83 9.29 0.34
CA PHE A 43 -44.09 9.88 -0.10
C PHE A 43 -45.31 9.53 0.79
N ASN A 44 -45.10 9.02 2.00
CA ASN A 44 -46.19 8.87 2.96
C ASN A 44 -46.74 10.24 3.38
N ASN A 45 -45.87 11.17 3.78
CA ASN A 45 -46.27 12.55 4.02
C ASN A 45 -46.25 13.38 2.72
N LEU A 46 -47.33 14.15 2.46
CA LEU A 46 -47.47 14.93 1.23
C LEU A 46 -46.58 16.19 1.18
N ALA A 47 -46.35 16.84 2.33
CA ALA A 47 -45.53 18.05 2.43
C ALA A 47 -44.04 17.72 2.56
N HIS A 48 -43.72 16.61 3.23
CA HIS A 48 -42.37 16.15 3.51
C HIS A 48 -42.17 14.68 3.09
N PRO A 49 -41.97 14.41 1.79
CA PRO A 49 -41.89 13.05 1.26
C PRO A 49 -40.87 12.12 1.91
N GLN A 50 -39.82 12.66 2.51
CA GLN A 50 -38.75 11.91 3.16
C GLN A 50 -39.07 11.49 4.60
N TRP A 51 -40.10 12.06 5.25
CA TRP A 51 -40.43 11.74 6.63
C TRP A 51 -40.79 10.27 6.79
N GLY A 52 -40.16 9.60 7.76
CA GLY A 52 -40.37 8.18 8.03
C GLY A 52 -39.76 7.20 7.02
N ALA A 53 -39.11 7.69 5.96
CA ALA A 53 -38.42 6.86 4.98
C ALA A 53 -37.11 6.27 5.52
N ILE A 54 -36.60 5.23 4.83
CA ILE A 54 -35.29 4.63 5.12
C ILE A 54 -34.15 5.65 5.03
N ASP A 55 -33.10 5.43 5.82
CA ASP A 55 -31.89 6.27 5.94
C ASP A 55 -32.15 7.73 6.37
N ASN A 56 -33.37 8.05 6.79
CA ASN A 56 -33.69 9.38 7.33
C ASN A 56 -33.23 9.51 8.80
N HIS A 57 -33.14 10.75 9.27
CA HIS A 57 -32.69 11.06 10.63
C HIS A 57 -33.71 10.60 11.67
N MET A 58 -33.19 10.10 12.79
CA MET A 58 -33.98 10.00 14.01
C MET A 58 -34.30 11.40 14.56
N THR A 59 -35.40 11.49 15.32
CA THR A 59 -35.91 12.77 15.85
C THR A 59 -35.49 13.01 17.28
N ARG A 60 -35.48 14.28 17.70
CA ARG A 60 -35.12 14.67 19.07
C ARG A 60 -36.18 15.59 19.66
N LYS A 61 -36.66 15.24 20.85
CA LYS A 61 -37.45 16.14 21.70
C LYS A 61 -36.56 16.97 22.62
N THR A 62 -35.37 16.46 22.95
CA THR A 62 -34.35 17.14 23.76
C THR A 62 -33.15 17.55 22.91
N PRO A 63 -32.46 18.65 23.24
CA PRO A 63 -31.18 18.97 22.62
C PRO A 63 -30.16 17.83 22.80
N PRO A 64 -29.29 17.58 21.81
CA PRO A 64 -28.25 16.56 21.91
C PRO A 64 -27.21 16.97 22.96
N ALA A 65 -26.85 16.04 23.84
CA ALA A 65 -25.97 16.25 24.97
C ALA A 65 -24.57 15.67 24.75
N TYR A 66 -23.99 15.86 23.57
CA TYR A 66 -22.61 15.45 23.28
C TYR A 66 -21.60 16.23 24.14
N SER A 67 -20.51 15.59 24.55
CA SER A 67 -19.52 16.19 25.47
C SER A 67 -18.81 17.41 24.86
N ASP A 68 -18.61 17.42 23.54
CA ASP A 68 -18.09 18.54 22.76
C ASP A 68 -19.19 19.39 22.09
N GLY A 69 -20.45 19.06 22.34
CA GLY A 69 -21.62 19.64 21.68
C GLY A 69 -21.82 19.20 20.22
N VAL A 70 -21.02 18.27 19.69
CA VAL A 70 -21.07 17.88 18.26
C VAL A 70 -21.21 16.37 18.06
N TYR A 71 -20.23 15.57 18.49
CA TYR A 71 -20.20 14.13 18.19
C TYR A 71 -19.50 13.28 19.25
N MET A 72 -18.71 13.86 20.17
CA MET A 72 -18.08 13.12 21.25
C MET A 72 -19.16 12.63 22.23
N MET A 73 -19.19 11.31 22.45
CA MET A 73 -20.26 10.64 23.19
C MET A 73 -20.57 11.33 24.53
N SER A 74 -21.85 11.32 24.92
CA SER A 74 -22.27 11.97 26.16
C SER A 74 -21.76 11.23 27.40
N GLY A 75 -21.57 11.96 28.50
CA GLY A 75 -21.22 11.38 29.79
C GLY A 75 -19.87 10.67 29.83
N GLN A 76 -18.81 11.26 29.26
CA GLN A 76 -17.43 10.74 29.36
C GLN A 76 -16.91 10.68 30.81
N ASP A 77 -17.47 11.50 31.69
CA ASP A 77 -17.24 11.54 33.13
C ASP A 77 -18.01 10.47 33.92
N ARG A 78 -18.95 9.77 33.27
CA ARG A 78 -19.77 8.72 33.91
C ARG A 78 -19.02 7.39 33.97
N PRO A 79 -19.34 6.51 34.94
CA PRO A 79 -18.69 5.21 35.06
C PRO A 79 -18.80 4.33 33.81
N SER A 80 -17.92 3.33 33.72
CA SER A 80 -17.98 2.31 32.66
C SER A 80 -19.37 1.65 32.61
N PRO A 81 -19.98 1.54 31.41
CA PRO A 81 -21.25 0.84 31.24
C PRO A 81 -21.27 -0.61 31.68
N ARG A 82 -20.14 -1.33 31.59
CA ARG A 82 -20.06 -2.71 32.13
C ARG A 82 -20.23 -2.70 33.64
N LYS A 83 -19.56 -1.76 34.34
CA LYS A 83 -19.72 -1.60 35.78
C LYS A 83 -21.18 -1.30 36.15
N LEU A 84 -21.83 -0.39 35.42
CA LEU A 84 -23.23 -0.02 35.66
C LEU A 84 -24.19 -1.20 35.41
N SER A 85 -23.97 -1.97 34.33
CA SER A 85 -24.72 -3.21 34.05
C SER A 85 -24.58 -4.21 35.19
N SER A 86 -23.35 -4.47 35.65
CA SER A 86 -23.09 -5.40 36.77
C SER A 86 -23.68 -4.92 38.10
N LEU A 87 -23.73 -3.61 38.35
CA LEU A 87 -24.25 -3.04 39.60
C LEU A 87 -25.78 -3.03 39.67
N PHE A 88 -26.45 -2.74 38.55
CA PHE A 88 -27.88 -2.41 38.54
C PHE A 88 -28.75 -3.40 37.76
N MET A 89 -28.18 -4.19 36.85
CA MET A 89 -28.92 -5.15 36.02
C MET A 89 -28.63 -6.61 36.35
N LYS A 90 -27.72 -6.87 37.30
CA LYS A 90 -27.46 -8.21 37.82
C LYS A 90 -28.38 -8.47 39.02
N GLY A 91 -29.10 -9.58 38.98
CA GLY A 91 -30.03 -9.99 40.04
C GLY A 91 -30.37 -11.48 39.98
N SER A 92 -31.36 -11.90 40.77
CA SER A 92 -31.90 -13.25 40.71
C SER A 92 -32.70 -13.45 39.42
N GLU A 93 -32.30 -14.43 38.62
CA GLU A 93 -32.95 -14.81 37.35
C GLU A 93 -34.06 -15.85 37.61
N GLY A 94 -35.02 -15.98 36.69
CA GLY A 94 -36.13 -16.93 36.84
C GLY A 94 -37.26 -16.39 37.71
N LEU A 95 -37.48 -15.06 37.69
CA LEU A 95 -38.60 -14.44 38.37
C LEU A 95 -39.73 -14.22 37.36
N PRO A 96 -40.94 -14.74 37.60
CA PRO A 96 -42.05 -14.56 36.67
C PRO A 96 -42.50 -13.10 36.63
N SER A 97 -43.02 -12.69 35.47
CA SER A 97 -43.75 -11.43 35.27
C SER A 97 -44.78 -11.20 36.39
N SER A 98 -44.81 -9.97 36.89
CA SER A 98 -45.76 -9.54 37.94
C SER A 98 -47.22 -9.51 37.46
N LYS A 99 -47.42 -9.43 36.14
CA LYS A 99 -48.73 -9.37 35.46
C LYS A 99 -49.01 -10.63 34.62
N ASN A 100 -48.28 -11.72 34.86
CA ASN A 100 -48.36 -12.95 34.07
C ASN A 100 -48.24 -12.72 32.55
N ARG A 101 -47.41 -11.77 32.14
CA ARG A 101 -47.10 -11.57 30.72
C ARG A 101 -46.36 -12.77 30.19
N THR A 102 -46.67 -13.19 28.98
CA THR A 102 -46.10 -14.38 28.35
C THR A 102 -44.78 -14.06 27.65
N ALA A 103 -43.96 -15.08 27.40
CA ALA A 103 -42.77 -14.97 26.56
C ALA A 103 -43.14 -14.51 25.13
N MET A 104 -44.36 -14.80 24.66
CA MET A 104 -44.91 -14.28 23.41
C MET A 104 -44.82 -12.75 23.34
N LEU A 105 -45.23 -12.04 24.41
CA LEU A 105 -45.15 -10.59 24.46
C LEU A 105 -43.70 -10.09 24.36
N ALA A 106 -42.77 -10.73 25.08
CA ALA A 106 -41.36 -10.35 25.10
C ALA A 106 -40.73 -10.41 23.70
N PHE A 107 -40.94 -11.52 22.98
CA PHE A 107 -40.39 -11.71 21.65
C PHE A 107 -41.18 -10.99 20.56
N PHE A 108 -42.49 -10.79 20.71
CA PHE A 108 -43.26 -9.94 19.79
C PHE A 108 -42.79 -8.49 19.87
N GLY A 109 -42.34 -8.01 21.04
CA GLY A 109 -41.67 -6.72 21.17
C GLY A 109 -40.43 -6.56 20.28
N GLN A 110 -39.72 -7.65 19.96
CA GLN A 110 -38.62 -7.62 19.00
C GLN A 110 -39.11 -7.44 17.56
N VAL A 111 -40.28 -8.00 17.21
CA VAL A 111 -40.95 -7.76 15.93
C VAL A 111 -41.31 -6.28 15.83
N VAL A 112 -41.96 -5.73 16.85
CA VAL A 112 -42.33 -4.30 16.90
C VAL A 112 -41.10 -3.40 16.77
N SER A 113 -40.01 -3.71 17.50
CA SER A 113 -38.77 -2.96 17.36
C SER A 113 -38.18 -3.09 15.95
N SER A 114 -38.28 -4.27 15.34
CA SER A 114 -37.68 -4.50 14.03
C SER A 114 -38.42 -3.78 12.92
N GLU A 115 -39.74 -3.66 13.06
CA GLU A 115 -40.64 -2.97 12.14
C GLU A 115 -40.33 -1.48 12.01
N ILE A 116 -40.13 -0.77 13.12
CA ILE A 116 -40.01 0.69 13.10
C ILE A 116 -38.57 1.20 13.26
N VAL A 117 -37.62 0.38 13.72
CA VAL A 117 -36.27 0.87 14.02
C VAL A 117 -35.10 -0.09 13.81
N MET A 118 -34.07 0.44 13.16
CA MET A 118 -32.75 -0.15 12.93
C MET A 118 -31.69 0.97 12.92
N GLY A 119 -31.41 1.53 14.11
CA GLY A 119 -30.47 2.64 14.32
C GLY A 119 -29.22 2.27 15.12
N SER A 120 -28.87 0.98 15.22
CA SER A 120 -27.72 0.49 15.99
C SER A 120 -26.60 -0.11 15.14
N GLU A 121 -26.80 -0.16 13.82
CA GLU A 121 -25.83 -0.71 12.88
C GLU A 121 -24.61 0.19 12.74
N SER A 122 -23.45 -0.41 12.53
CA SER A 122 -22.18 0.31 12.38
C SER A 122 -22.20 1.24 11.17
N GLY A 123 -21.63 2.44 11.36
CA GLY A 123 -21.42 3.43 10.32
C GLY A 123 -20.03 3.35 9.69
N CYS A 124 -19.85 4.11 8.59
CA CYS A 124 -18.54 4.41 8.02
C CYS A 124 -18.35 5.94 8.03
N PRO A 125 -17.25 6.49 8.59
CA PRO A 125 -16.01 5.83 9.05
C PRO A 125 -16.19 4.93 10.28
N ILE A 126 -15.24 4.01 10.52
CA ILE A 126 -15.33 3.02 11.57
C ILE A 126 -14.88 3.65 12.88
N GLU A 127 -15.86 3.93 13.74
CA GLU A 127 -15.59 4.46 15.07
C GLU A 127 -15.84 3.36 16.11
N ILE A 128 -14.75 2.86 16.69
CA ILE A 128 -14.77 1.86 17.76
C ILE A 128 -14.44 2.55 19.07
N HIS A 129 -15.32 2.41 20.04
CA HIS A 129 -15.04 2.75 21.43
C HIS A 129 -14.83 1.48 22.25
N GLN A 130 -13.98 1.56 23.26
CA GLN A 130 -13.68 0.42 24.14
C GLN A 130 -14.41 0.61 25.46
N ILE A 131 -15.34 -0.30 25.77
CA ILE A 131 -16.00 -0.32 27.07
C ILE A 131 -15.04 -0.97 28.06
N GLU A 132 -14.54 -0.20 29.00
CA GLU A 132 -13.60 -0.67 30.02
C GLU A 132 -14.24 -1.75 30.89
N ILE A 133 -13.53 -2.87 31.08
CA ILE A 133 -13.93 -3.94 31.99
C ILE A 133 -13.12 -3.80 33.28
N GLU A 134 -13.79 -3.89 34.42
CA GLU A 134 -13.11 -3.86 35.72
C GLU A 134 -12.24 -5.11 35.93
N LYS A 135 -11.12 -4.95 36.63
CA LYS A 135 -10.26 -6.07 37.00
C LYS A 135 -11.07 -7.09 37.80
N CYS A 136 -10.89 -8.38 37.48
CA CYS A 136 -11.64 -9.48 38.09
C CYS A 136 -13.14 -9.49 37.75
N ASP A 137 -13.54 -8.96 36.59
CA ASP A 137 -14.90 -9.18 36.08
C ASP A 137 -15.18 -10.69 35.92
N GLU A 138 -16.29 -11.15 36.48
CA GLU A 138 -16.66 -12.57 36.57
C GLU A 138 -16.68 -13.27 35.19
N MET A 139 -17.17 -12.58 34.16
CA MET A 139 -17.36 -13.17 32.83
C MET A 139 -16.15 -12.91 31.93
N TYR A 140 -15.68 -11.66 31.88
CA TYR A 140 -14.72 -11.23 30.87
C TYR A 140 -13.28 -11.17 31.37
N ASP A 141 -13.04 -11.15 32.69
CA ASP A 141 -11.70 -11.12 33.28
C ASP A 141 -11.57 -12.03 34.52
N HIS A 142 -11.99 -13.30 34.39
CA HIS A 142 -11.91 -14.29 35.47
C HIS A 142 -10.48 -14.50 36.00
N GLU A 143 -9.47 -14.27 35.17
CA GLU A 143 -8.05 -14.41 35.52
C GLU A 143 -7.48 -13.18 36.25
N CYS A 144 -8.27 -12.12 36.44
CA CYS A 144 -7.89 -10.90 37.15
C CYS A 144 -6.66 -10.19 36.54
N GLU A 145 -6.47 -10.25 35.22
CA GLU A 145 -5.31 -9.66 34.55
C GLU A 145 -5.46 -8.13 34.41
N GLY A 146 -6.70 -7.66 34.26
CA GLY A 146 -7.01 -6.27 33.90
C GLY A 146 -6.67 -5.94 32.44
N GLY A 147 -7.07 -4.73 31.99
CA GLY A 147 -6.77 -4.23 30.64
C GLY A 147 -7.62 -4.81 29.51
N LYS A 148 -8.67 -5.58 29.83
CA LYS A 148 -9.67 -6.08 28.86
C LYS A 148 -10.74 -5.03 28.60
N SER A 149 -11.27 -4.98 27.38
CA SER A 149 -12.38 -4.11 27.01
C SER A 149 -13.33 -4.77 26.02
N ILE A 150 -14.60 -4.35 26.02
CA ILE A 150 -15.60 -4.78 25.04
C ILE A 150 -15.55 -3.79 23.86
N PRO A 151 -15.31 -4.23 22.61
CA PRO A 151 -15.38 -3.35 21.46
C PRO A 151 -16.83 -2.93 21.17
N PHE A 152 -17.04 -1.62 21.01
CA PHE A 152 -18.33 -1.01 20.71
C PHE A 152 -18.26 -0.18 19.43
N HIS A 153 -18.98 -0.61 18.39
CA HIS A 153 -19.10 0.15 17.16
C HIS A 153 -20.18 1.22 17.29
N ARG A 154 -19.82 2.47 16.99
CA ARG A 154 -20.77 3.58 16.95
C ARG A 154 -21.75 3.44 15.79
N ALA A 155 -22.96 3.95 15.99
CA ALA A 155 -24.04 3.81 15.04
C ALA A 155 -23.82 4.68 13.79
N GLY A 156 -24.33 4.22 12.66
CA GLY A 156 -24.39 4.99 11.43
C GLY A 156 -25.12 6.32 11.62
N TYR A 157 -24.60 7.36 10.98
CA TYR A 157 -25.12 8.73 11.07
C TYR A 157 -25.05 9.42 9.71
N ASP A 158 -25.83 10.49 9.52
CA ASP A 158 -25.75 11.30 8.31
C ASP A 158 -24.45 12.09 8.29
N ARG A 159 -23.63 11.84 7.26
CA ARG A 159 -22.33 12.49 7.03
C ARG A 159 -22.41 14.01 6.86
N LYS A 160 -23.58 14.57 6.56
CA LYS A 160 -23.81 16.02 6.53
C LYS A 160 -23.88 16.64 7.93
N THR A 161 -23.97 15.82 8.97
CA THR A 161 -24.10 16.22 10.38
C THR A 161 -22.84 15.82 11.17
N GLY A 162 -22.75 16.26 12.43
CA GLY A 162 -21.64 15.88 13.33
C GLY A 162 -20.32 16.60 13.06
N GLN A 163 -20.37 17.78 12.42
CA GLN A 163 -19.19 18.60 12.09
C GLN A 163 -19.18 19.96 12.80
N SER A 164 -20.31 20.40 13.36
CA SER A 164 -20.41 21.68 14.06
C SER A 164 -21.48 21.63 15.16
N PRO A 165 -21.41 22.52 16.18
CA PRO A 165 -22.40 22.56 17.26
C PRO A 165 -23.84 22.86 16.81
N ASN A 166 -24.00 23.58 15.69
CA ASN A 166 -25.32 23.87 15.13
C ASN A 166 -25.91 22.68 14.36
N THR A 167 -25.07 21.75 13.92
CA THR A 167 -25.48 20.53 13.23
C THR A 167 -24.76 19.33 13.86
N PRO A 168 -25.10 18.99 15.11
CA PRO A 168 -24.52 17.86 15.84
C PRO A 168 -24.88 16.54 15.15
N ARG A 169 -24.21 15.46 15.53
CA ARG A 169 -24.38 14.14 14.91
C ARG A 169 -25.82 13.64 15.01
N GLN A 170 -26.39 13.24 13.87
CA GLN A 170 -27.72 12.63 13.78
C GLN A 170 -27.61 11.21 13.23
N GLN A 171 -27.91 10.22 14.07
CA GLN A 171 -28.00 8.82 13.67
C GLN A 171 -29.19 8.60 12.72
N ILE A 172 -29.03 7.64 11.81
CA ILE A 172 -30.03 7.30 10.80
C ILE A 172 -30.79 6.04 11.18
N ASN A 173 -32.03 5.92 10.69
CA ASN A 173 -32.82 4.70 10.79
C ASN A 173 -32.73 3.92 9.46
N ARG A 174 -32.23 2.68 9.47
CA ARG A 174 -32.09 1.85 8.25
C ARG A 174 -33.37 1.12 7.83
N VAL A 175 -34.46 1.28 8.59
CA VAL A 175 -35.80 0.82 8.23
C VAL A 175 -36.78 1.99 8.21
N THR A 176 -37.97 1.77 7.67
CA THR A 176 -39.04 2.76 7.72
C THR A 176 -39.43 3.03 9.18
N SER A 177 -39.87 4.25 9.49
CA SER A 177 -40.42 4.55 10.83
C SER A 177 -41.90 4.17 10.95
N TRP A 178 -42.48 3.68 9.86
CA TRP A 178 -43.88 3.32 9.74
C TRP A 178 -44.11 1.90 10.24
N ILE A 179 -45.36 1.60 10.58
CA ILE A 179 -45.82 0.21 10.75
C ILE A 179 -46.44 -0.18 9.40
N ASP A 180 -45.59 -0.52 8.43
CA ASP A 180 -45.92 -0.76 7.02
C ASP A 180 -45.59 -2.18 6.53
N GLY A 181 -45.36 -3.09 7.48
CA GLY A 181 -44.99 -4.48 7.25
C GLY A 181 -43.57 -4.62 6.71
N SER A 182 -42.67 -3.67 6.93
CA SER A 182 -41.29 -3.73 6.45
C SER A 182 -40.55 -4.96 6.99
N PHE A 183 -40.92 -5.44 8.19
CA PHE A 183 -40.42 -6.69 8.75
C PHE A 183 -40.73 -7.93 7.88
N ILE A 184 -41.89 -7.92 7.21
CA ILE A 184 -42.40 -9.02 6.39
C ILE A 184 -41.95 -8.83 4.93
N TYR A 185 -42.08 -7.61 4.41
CA TYR A 185 -41.95 -7.30 2.98
C TYR A 185 -40.61 -6.66 2.61
N SER A 186 -39.69 -6.46 3.55
CA SER A 186 -38.46 -5.70 3.36
C SER A 186 -38.71 -4.23 2.99
N THR A 187 -37.64 -3.45 3.01
CA THR A 187 -37.63 -2.05 2.55
C THR A 187 -37.17 -1.91 1.09
N SER A 188 -36.71 -3.01 0.48
CA SER A 188 -36.20 -3.05 -0.89
C SER A 188 -37.13 -3.81 -1.82
N GLU A 189 -37.56 -3.15 -2.90
CA GLU A 189 -38.40 -3.78 -3.93
C GLU A 189 -37.70 -4.99 -4.58
N ALA A 190 -36.38 -4.94 -4.75
CA ALA A 190 -35.62 -6.07 -5.28
C ALA A 190 -35.62 -7.28 -4.31
N TRP A 191 -35.60 -7.02 -3.00
CA TRP A 191 -35.63 -8.07 -1.99
C TRP A 191 -37.00 -8.76 -1.96
N ILE A 192 -38.10 -8.00 -1.92
CA ILE A 192 -39.45 -8.61 -1.97
C ILE A 192 -39.71 -9.35 -3.26
N ASN A 193 -39.20 -8.89 -4.40
CA ASN A 193 -39.31 -9.62 -5.66
C ASN A 193 -38.60 -10.99 -5.59
N ALA A 194 -37.53 -11.11 -4.82
CA ALA A 194 -36.89 -12.41 -4.56
C ALA A 194 -37.71 -13.31 -3.62
N MET A 195 -38.62 -12.73 -2.83
CA MET A 195 -39.49 -13.46 -1.90
C MET A 195 -40.85 -13.83 -2.50
N ARG A 196 -41.25 -13.27 -3.64
CA ARG A 196 -42.56 -13.52 -4.28
C ARG A 196 -42.52 -14.76 -5.15
N SER A 197 -43.65 -15.50 -5.19
CA SER A 197 -43.85 -16.57 -6.17
C SER A 197 -44.26 -16.03 -7.54
N PHE A 198 -44.88 -14.83 -7.56
CA PHE A 198 -45.58 -14.25 -8.71
C PHE A 198 -46.75 -15.13 -9.21
N GLU A 199 -47.28 -15.98 -8.33
CA GLU A 199 -48.47 -16.78 -8.55
C GLU A 199 -49.49 -16.57 -7.42
N ASN A 200 -50.75 -16.28 -7.80
CA ASN A 200 -51.88 -16.04 -6.89
C ASN A 200 -51.63 -14.98 -5.79
N GLY A 201 -50.70 -14.05 -6.03
CA GLY A 201 -50.33 -13.01 -5.08
C GLY A 201 -49.61 -13.52 -3.83
N THR A 202 -48.95 -14.68 -3.90
CA THR A 202 -48.32 -15.34 -2.73
C THR A 202 -46.81 -15.07 -2.61
N LEU A 203 -46.29 -15.29 -1.40
CA LEU A 203 -44.86 -15.38 -1.15
C LEU A 203 -44.36 -16.81 -1.39
N LEU A 204 -43.12 -16.90 -1.89
CA LEU A 204 -42.47 -18.13 -2.31
C LEU A 204 -42.17 -19.04 -1.10
N SER A 205 -42.84 -20.19 -1.06
CA SER A 205 -42.74 -21.16 0.03
C SER A 205 -42.13 -22.50 -0.40
N GLU A 206 -41.48 -23.20 0.52
CA GLU A 206 -41.04 -24.58 0.34
C GLU A 206 -42.24 -25.55 0.21
N PRO A 207 -42.19 -26.55 -0.69
CA PRO A 207 -43.35 -27.43 -0.97
C PRO A 207 -43.83 -28.30 0.20
N ILE A 208 -42.98 -28.57 1.20
CA ILE A 208 -43.23 -29.60 2.21
C ILE A 208 -44.03 -29.05 3.41
N ASN A 209 -43.66 -27.88 3.92
CA ASN A 209 -44.15 -27.32 5.18
C ASN A 209 -44.74 -25.90 5.04
N GLY A 210 -44.72 -25.34 3.83
CA GLY A 210 -45.15 -23.98 3.55
C GLY A 210 -44.29 -22.91 4.24
N PHE A 211 -43.05 -23.22 4.61
CA PHE A 211 -42.11 -22.25 5.17
C PHE A 211 -41.49 -21.39 4.06
N PRO A 212 -40.91 -20.21 4.39
CA PRO A 212 -40.13 -19.44 3.43
C PRO A 212 -39.00 -20.27 2.84
N VAL A 213 -38.59 -19.97 1.61
CA VAL A 213 -37.40 -20.59 1.01
C VAL A 213 -36.11 -20.21 1.75
N ARG A 214 -35.08 -21.03 1.58
CA ARG A 214 -33.72 -20.73 2.04
C ARG A 214 -33.08 -19.60 1.24
N ASN A 215 -32.14 -18.88 1.84
CA ASN A 215 -31.44 -17.74 1.24
C ASN A 215 -30.37 -18.16 0.20
N THR A 216 -30.75 -18.99 -0.77
CA THR A 216 -29.87 -19.47 -1.86
C THR A 216 -29.48 -18.33 -2.82
N MET A 217 -30.32 -17.30 -2.92
CA MET A 217 -30.04 -16.07 -3.69
C MET A 217 -29.08 -15.10 -2.97
N ARG A 218 -28.67 -15.42 -1.73
CA ARG A 218 -27.70 -14.64 -0.93
C ARG A 218 -28.07 -13.16 -0.79
N VAL A 219 -29.34 -12.90 -0.51
CA VAL A 219 -29.85 -11.59 -0.06
C VAL A 219 -29.13 -11.20 1.24
N PRO A 220 -28.86 -9.90 1.50
CA PRO A 220 -27.99 -9.44 2.59
C PRO A 220 -28.63 -9.58 3.99
N LEU A 221 -28.90 -10.82 4.40
CA LEU A 221 -29.28 -11.18 5.76
C LEU A 221 -28.06 -11.10 6.69
N PHE A 222 -28.29 -10.75 7.95
CA PHE A 222 -27.25 -10.81 8.96
C PHE A 222 -26.92 -12.28 9.28
N ASN A 223 -25.63 -12.57 9.44
CA ASN A 223 -25.13 -13.93 9.61
C ASN A 223 -23.96 -13.95 10.59
N ASN A 224 -24.27 -13.60 11.83
CA ASN A 224 -23.30 -13.64 12.92
C ASN A 224 -22.89 -15.10 13.22
N PRO A 225 -21.70 -15.31 13.82
CA PRO A 225 -21.21 -16.65 14.14
C PRO A 225 -22.13 -17.39 15.10
N VAL A 226 -22.34 -18.69 14.83
CA VAL A 226 -23.16 -19.54 15.68
C VAL A 226 -22.39 -19.89 16.96
N PRO A 227 -22.93 -19.58 18.15
CA PRO A 227 -22.39 -19.96 19.46
C PRO A 227 -21.73 -21.32 19.57
N ASN A 228 -22.45 -22.40 19.25
CA ASN A 228 -21.99 -23.76 19.52
C ASN A 228 -20.92 -24.25 18.53
N ILE A 229 -20.80 -23.58 17.38
CA ILE A 229 -19.87 -23.94 16.30
C ILE A 229 -18.68 -22.98 16.28
N LEU A 230 -18.82 -21.80 16.90
CA LEU A 230 -17.77 -20.80 17.08
C LEU A 230 -17.19 -20.29 15.75
N ARG A 231 -18.00 -20.26 14.70
CA ARG A 231 -17.65 -19.71 13.37
C ARG A 231 -18.87 -19.24 12.61
N THR A 232 -18.66 -18.37 11.63
CA THR A 232 -19.69 -17.99 10.65
C THR A 232 -19.94 -19.16 9.68
N LEU A 233 -21.20 -19.54 9.52
CA LEU A 233 -21.64 -20.56 8.57
C LEU A 233 -22.13 -19.95 7.25
N SER A 234 -22.43 -20.78 6.24
CA SER A 234 -23.04 -20.30 5.00
C SER A 234 -24.37 -19.58 5.29
N PRO A 235 -24.62 -18.38 4.72
CA PRO A 235 -25.89 -17.68 4.85
C PRO A 235 -27.05 -18.39 4.14
N GLU A 236 -26.75 -19.34 3.25
CA GLU A 236 -27.76 -20.11 2.51
C GLU A 236 -28.62 -21.00 3.42
N ARG A 237 -28.18 -21.28 4.65
CA ARG A 237 -29.00 -22.02 5.63
C ARG A 237 -30.17 -21.19 6.19
N LEU A 238 -30.04 -19.85 6.15
CA LEU A 238 -31.00 -18.92 6.74
C LEU A 238 -32.29 -18.89 5.92
N PHE A 239 -33.42 -18.67 6.58
CA PHE A 239 -34.69 -18.45 5.88
C PHE A 239 -34.72 -17.05 5.27
N LEU A 240 -35.20 -16.96 4.03
CA LEU A 240 -35.35 -15.70 3.31
C LEU A 240 -36.63 -14.99 3.79
N LEU A 241 -36.46 -13.96 4.61
CA LEU A 241 -37.51 -13.12 5.18
C LEU A 241 -37.22 -11.63 4.91
N GLY A 242 -38.18 -10.75 5.21
CA GLY A 242 -38.12 -9.32 4.88
C GLY A 242 -37.07 -8.53 5.65
N ASP A 243 -36.90 -8.81 6.95
CA ASP A 243 -35.91 -8.15 7.80
C ASP A 243 -34.59 -8.94 7.93
N PRO A 244 -33.41 -8.29 7.84
CA PRO A 244 -32.11 -8.95 7.93
C PRO A 244 -31.84 -9.66 9.27
N ARG A 245 -32.53 -9.27 10.35
CA ARG A 245 -32.37 -9.81 11.71
C ARG A 245 -33.33 -10.95 12.02
N SER A 246 -34.27 -11.29 11.13
CA SER A 246 -35.32 -12.29 11.38
C SER A 246 -34.81 -13.65 11.86
N ASN A 247 -33.58 -14.03 11.48
CA ASN A 247 -32.96 -15.30 11.87
C ASN A 247 -32.11 -15.23 13.16
N GLN A 248 -32.18 -14.14 13.92
CA GLN A 248 -31.35 -13.91 15.10
C GLN A 248 -31.61 -14.93 16.22
N ASN A 249 -32.86 -15.28 16.48
CA ASN A 249 -33.25 -16.26 17.49
C ASN A 249 -34.51 -17.03 17.07
N PRO A 250 -34.73 -18.25 17.60
CA PRO A 250 -35.85 -19.09 17.16
C PRO A 250 -37.23 -18.46 17.35
N ALA A 251 -37.44 -17.67 18.41
CA ALA A 251 -38.70 -16.99 18.65
C ALA A 251 -39.00 -15.91 17.60
N LEU A 252 -38.05 -15.01 17.32
CA LEU A 252 -38.19 -13.98 16.29
C LEU A 252 -38.41 -14.59 14.90
N LEU A 253 -37.68 -15.66 14.58
CA LEU A 253 -37.87 -16.41 13.34
C LEU A 253 -39.29 -16.99 13.24
N SER A 254 -39.82 -17.50 14.35
CA SER A 254 -41.17 -18.08 14.38
C SER A 254 -42.23 -17.04 14.04
N PHE A 255 -42.13 -15.81 14.55
CA PHE A 255 -43.02 -14.71 14.13
C PHE A 255 -42.86 -14.32 12.67
N GLY A 256 -41.62 -14.28 12.15
CA GLY A 256 -41.37 -14.02 10.73
C GLY A 256 -42.05 -15.04 9.82
N ILE A 257 -41.97 -16.33 10.16
CA ILE A 257 -42.64 -17.41 9.43
C ILE A 257 -44.17 -17.32 9.59
N LEU A 258 -44.67 -17.00 10.78
CA LEU A 258 -46.11 -16.84 11.03
C LEU A 258 -46.72 -15.73 10.16
N LEU A 259 -46.11 -14.55 10.16
CA LEU A 259 -46.59 -13.40 9.39
C LEU A 259 -46.43 -13.61 7.88
N PHE A 260 -45.39 -14.33 7.46
CA PHE A 260 -45.25 -14.83 6.09
C PHE A 260 -46.42 -15.75 5.69
N LYS A 261 -46.75 -16.74 6.53
CA LYS A 261 -47.89 -17.64 6.29
C LYS A 261 -49.21 -16.88 6.28
N TRP A 262 -49.37 -15.91 7.18
CA TRP A 262 -50.56 -15.06 7.25
C TRP A 262 -50.80 -14.32 5.94
N HIS A 263 -49.75 -13.80 5.30
CA HIS A 263 -49.88 -13.20 3.98
C HIS A 263 -50.41 -14.19 2.93
N ASN A 264 -49.91 -15.42 2.90
CA ASN A 264 -50.39 -16.43 1.95
C ASN A 264 -51.84 -16.88 2.23
N VAL A 265 -52.26 -16.90 3.50
CA VAL A 265 -53.66 -17.14 3.89
C VAL A 265 -54.57 -16.02 3.39
N ILE A 266 -54.18 -14.77 3.61
CA ILE A 266 -54.93 -13.61 3.11
C ILE A 266 -54.95 -13.59 1.57
N ALA A 267 -53.82 -13.85 0.90
CA ALA A 267 -53.76 -13.94 -0.56
C ALA A 267 -54.70 -14.99 -1.12
N SER A 268 -54.78 -16.16 -0.48
CA SER A 268 -55.73 -17.20 -0.86
C SER A 268 -57.18 -16.74 -0.70
N ARG A 269 -57.52 -16.04 0.39
CA ARG A 269 -58.87 -15.49 0.63
C ARG A 269 -59.22 -14.42 -0.42
N VAL A 270 -58.33 -13.47 -0.66
CA VAL A 270 -58.52 -12.42 -1.68
C VAL A 270 -58.67 -13.02 -3.08
N GLN A 271 -57.88 -14.05 -3.43
CA GLN A 271 -57.98 -14.74 -4.71
C GLN A 271 -59.30 -15.51 -4.87
N LEU A 272 -59.83 -16.08 -3.78
CA LEU A 272 -61.14 -16.75 -3.78
C LEU A 272 -62.29 -15.75 -3.96
N ASP A 273 -62.21 -14.60 -3.30
CA ASP A 273 -63.20 -13.52 -3.42
C ASP A 273 -63.12 -12.82 -4.79
N HIS A 274 -61.93 -12.77 -5.39
CA HIS A 274 -61.67 -12.16 -6.68
C HIS A 274 -60.88 -13.09 -7.64
N PRO A 275 -61.53 -14.12 -8.22
CA PRO A 275 -60.86 -15.09 -9.09
C PRO A 275 -60.29 -14.52 -10.39
N ASP A 276 -60.73 -13.33 -10.80
CA ASP A 276 -60.33 -12.67 -12.04
C ASP A 276 -59.18 -11.65 -11.87
N TRP A 277 -58.72 -11.43 -10.64
CA TRP A 277 -57.61 -10.53 -10.36
C TRP A 277 -56.25 -11.14 -10.73
N SER A 278 -55.33 -10.27 -11.14
CA SER A 278 -53.93 -10.64 -11.39
C SER A 278 -53.14 -10.86 -10.10
N ASP A 279 -52.01 -11.58 -10.20
CA ASP A 279 -51.07 -11.80 -9.08
C ASP A 279 -50.75 -10.50 -8.34
N GLU A 280 -50.45 -9.43 -9.08
CA GLU A 280 -50.06 -8.14 -8.48
C GLU A 280 -51.21 -7.47 -7.73
N GLU A 281 -52.45 -7.58 -8.23
CA GLU A 281 -53.62 -7.03 -7.55
C GLU A 281 -53.91 -7.78 -6.25
N VAL A 282 -53.85 -9.11 -6.29
CA VAL A 282 -54.01 -9.98 -5.11
C VAL A 282 -52.90 -9.72 -4.10
N PHE A 283 -51.64 -9.66 -4.53
CA PHE A 283 -50.50 -9.40 -3.67
C PHE A 283 -50.63 -8.07 -2.94
N GLN A 284 -50.98 -6.99 -3.65
CA GLN A 284 -51.09 -5.65 -3.04
C GLN A 284 -52.27 -5.54 -2.09
N LYS A 285 -53.45 -6.10 -2.43
CA LYS A 285 -54.61 -6.12 -1.51
C LYS A 285 -54.29 -6.95 -0.26
N SER A 286 -53.61 -8.09 -0.43
CA SER A 286 -53.21 -8.96 0.67
C SER A 286 -52.17 -8.30 1.57
N ARG A 287 -51.15 -7.67 0.98
CA ARG A 287 -50.17 -6.86 1.71
C ARG A 287 -50.85 -5.78 2.55
N ARG A 288 -51.81 -5.03 1.99
CA ARG A 288 -52.55 -3.99 2.72
C ARG A 288 -53.27 -4.56 3.94
N PHE A 289 -54.01 -5.66 3.79
CA PHE A 289 -54.69 -6.29 4.93
C PHE A 289 -53.73 -6.80 5.99
N VAL A 290 -52.61 -7.41 5.59
CA VAL A 290 -51.59 -7.88 6.55
C VAL A 290 -50.99 -6.70 7.32
N ILE A 291 -50.65 -5.60 6.62
CA ILE A 291 -50.17 -4.36 7.25
C ILE A 291 -51.21 -3.83 8.25
N ALA A 292 -52.48 -3.75 7.86
CA ALA A 292 -53.55 -3.27 8.72
C ALA A 292 -53.74 -4.16 9.96
N THR A 293 -53.68 -5.49 9.82
CA THR A 293 -53.74 -6.40 10.96
C THR A 293 -52.51 -6.26 11.88
N LEU A 294 -51.32 -6.02 11.32
CA LEU A 294 -50.11 -5.77 12.09
C LEU A 294 -50.19 -4.43 12.85
N GLN A 295 -50.67 -3.37 12.19
CA GLN A 295 -50.97 -2.07 12.81
C GLN A 295 -51.95 -2.23 13.98
N ASN A 296 -53.04 -2.99 13.79
CA ASN A 296 -54.04 -3.25 14.82
C ASN A 296 -53.43 -3.96 16.04
N ILE A 297 -52.74 -5.09 15.82
CA ILE A 297 -52.13 -5.87 16.89
C ILE A 297 -51.09 -5.03 17.65
N ILE A 298 -50.23 -4.29 16.96
CA ILE A 298 -49.22 -3.47 17.62
C ILE A 298 -49.88 -2.37 18.47
N ALA A 299 -50.76 -1.57 17.88
CA ALA A 299 -51.33 -0.40 18.55
C ALA A 299 -52.34 -0.74 19.65
N TYR A 300 -53.14 -1.78 19.46
CA TYR A 300 -54.35 -2.02 20.26
C TYR A 300 -54.33 -3.33 21.06
N GLU A 301 -53.38 -4.23 20.81
CA GLU A 301 -53.19 -5.45 21.60
C GLU A 301 -51.86 -5.41 22.37
N TYR A 302 -50.74 -5.20 21.65
CA TYR A 302 -49.39 -5.21 22.21
C TYR A 302 -49.10 -4.01 23.12
N ILE A 303 -49.38 -2.77 22.67
CA ILE A 303 -49.08 -1.57 23.48
C ILE A 303 -49.85 -1.57 24.82
N PRO A 304 -51.16 -1.87 24.86
CA PRO A 304 -51.87 -2.03 26.12
C PRO A 304 -51.29 -3.14 26.99
N ALA A 305 -50.94 -4.30 26.41
CA ALA A 305 -50.34 -5.40 27.17
C ALA A 305 -48.96 -5.02 27.74
N PHE A 306 -48.14 -4.31 26.97
CA PHE A 306 -46.78 -3.92 27.34
C PHE A 306 -46.73 -2.75 28.33
N LEU A 307 -47.52 -1.70 28.12
CA LEU A 307 -47.54 -0.49 28.97
C LEU A 307 -48.53 -0.57 30.14
N GLY A 308 -49.58 -1.37 30.02
CA GLY A 308 -50.77 -1.26 30.88
C GLY A 308 -51.58 0.03 30.62
N LYS A 309 -51.36 0.68 29.47
CA LYS A 309 -52.02 1.91 29.04
C LYS A 309 -52.36 1.83 27.56
N GLU A 310 -53.51 2.34 27.19
CA GLU A 310 -53.96 2.42 25.80
C GLU A 310 -53.44 3.69 25.12
N LEU A 311 -53.36 3.64 23.78
CA LEU A 311 -53.16 4.84 22.98
C LEU A 311 -54.39 5.75 23.10
N PRO A 312 -54.23 7.08 22.96
CA PRO A 312 -55.37 7.99 22.89
C PRO A 312 -56.30 7.60 21.74
N GLU A 313 -57.55 8.09 21.74
CA GLU A 313 -58.46 7.88 20.62
C GLU A 313 -57.88 8.43 19.31
N TYR A 314 -58.19 7.81 18.18
CA TYR A 314 -57.67 8.24 16.88
C TYR A 314 -58.49 9.40 16.32
N GLU A 315 -57.90 10.60 16.26
CA GLU A 315 -58.55 11.81 15.74
C GLU A 315 -58.40 12.00 14.22
N GLY A 316 -57.79 11.03 13.52
CA GLY A 316 -57.48 11.11 12.11
C GLY A 316 -56.03 11.52 11.79
N TYR A 317 -55.69 11.46 10.49
CA TYR A 317 -54.36 11.77 9.97
C TYR A 317 -53.97 13.25 10.13
N LYS A 318 -52.79 13.50 10.73
CA LYS A 318 -52.17 14.81 10.97
C LYS A 318 -50.92 14.99 10.10
N LEU A 319 -50.97 15.94 9.15
CA LEU A 319 -49.91 16.19 8.17
C LEU A 319 -48.65 16.83 8.79
N ASP A 320 -48.80 17.58 9.87
CA ASP A 320 -47.77 18.39 10.52
C ASP A 320 -47.01 17.64 11.63
N VAL A 321 -47.42 16.42 11.96
CA VAL A 321 -46.76 15.56 12.95
C VAL A 321 -45.59 14.81 12.31
N HIS A 322 -44.41 14.88 12.94
CA HIS A 322 -43.24 14.16 12.44
C HIS A 322 -43.23 12.69 12.93
N PRO A 323 -43.20 11.70 12.03
CA PRO A 323 -43.32 10.27 12.36
C PRO A 323 -42.02 9.64 12.88
N GLY A 324 -40.88 10.24 12.50
CA GLY A 324 -39.55 9.66 12.74
C GLY A 324 -39.32 9.22 14.19
N VAL A 325 -38.69 8.05 14.33
CA VAL A 325 -38.35 7.46 15.62
C VAL A 325 -37.40 8.37 16.39
N SER A 326 -37.71 8.63 17.66
CA SER A 326 -36.88 9.50 18.49
C SER A 326 -35.66 8.77 19.06
N HIS A 327 -34.55 9.49 19.25
CA HIS A 327 -33.34 8.92 19.84
C HIS A 327 -33.60 8.33 21.24
N VAL A 328 -34.41 9.02 22.07
CA VAL A 328 -34.74 8.56 23.43
C VAL A 328 -35.56 7.27 23.42
N PHE A 329 -36.42 7.09 22.42
CA PHE A 329 -37.19 5.86 22.23
C PHE A 329 -36.27 4.70 21.83
N GLN A 330 -35.47 4.88 20.77
CA GLN A 330 -34.64 3.82 20.18
C GLN A 330 -33.48 3.37 21.08
N SER A 331 -32.78 4.33 21.69
CA SER A 331 -31.56 4.06 22.45
C SER A 331 -31.83 3.68 23.90
N SER A 332 -33.04 3.91 24.43
CA SER A 332 -33.33 3.69 25.84
C SER A 332 -34.72 3.14 26.10
N ALA A 333 -35.81 3.90 25.88
CA ALA A 333 -37.12 3.53 26.42
C ALA A 333 -37.66 2.20 25.89
N PHE A 334 -37.59 1.96 24.58
CA PHE A 334 -38.07 0.71 23.97
C PHE A 334 -37.13 -0.48 24.21
N ARG A 335 -35.94 -0.24 24.79
CA ARG A 335 -35.03 -1.31 25.26
C ARG A 335 -35.49 -1.93 26.58
N PHE A 336 -36.52 -1.37 27.23
CA PHE A 336 -37.15 -1.96 28.40
C PHE A 336 -37.57 -3.42 28.14
N GLY A 337 -38.05 -3.73 26.92
CA GLY A 337 -38.48 -5.10 26.57
C GLY A 337 -37.39 -6.17 26.75
N HIS A 338 -36.11 -5.80 26.86
CA HIS A 338 -35.05 -6.76 27.14
C HIS A 338 -35.14 -7.40 28.55
N THR A 339 -35.78 -6.75 29.53
CA THR A 339 -35.96 -7.33 30.87
C THR A 339 -36.92 -8.51 30.86
N LEU A 340 -37.91 -8.49 29.97
CA LEU A 340 -38.91 -9.55 29.83
C LEU A 340 -38.37 -10.84 29.20
N ILE A 341 -37.16 -10.82 28.62
CA ILE A 341 -36.62 -11.94 27.85
C ILE A 341 -36.24 -13.08 28.80
N PRO A 342 -36.89 -14.25 28.68
CA PRO A 342 -36.51 -15.41 29.49
C PRO A 342 -35.20 -16.04 29.01
N PRO A 343 -34.44 -16.72 29.88
CA PRO A 343 -33.16 -17.37 29.51
C PRO A 343 -33.32 -18.54 28.54
N GLY A 344 -34.54 -19.09 28.40
CA GLY A 344 -34.84 -20.14 27.45
C GLY A 344 -36.28 -20.10 26.94
N ILE A 345 -36.55 -20.92 25.92
CA ILE A 345 -37.86 -21.00 25.23
C ILE A 345 -38.39 -22.42 25.33
N TYR A 346 -39.60 -22.57 25.88
CA TYR A 346 -40.33 -23.83 25.86
C TYR A 346 -40.87 -24.16 24.48
N ARG A 347 -40.98 -25.46 24.20
CA ARG A 347 -41.68 -26.01 23.04
C ARG A 347 -42.81 -26.89 23.56
N ARG A 348 -44.02 -26.72 23.05
CA ARG A 348 -45.21 -27.40 23.58
C ARG A 348 -46.11 -27.91 22.46
N ASP A 349 -46.54 -29.17 22.55
CA ASP A 349 -47.52 -29.71 21.60
C ASP A 349 -48.98 -29.30 21.94
N GLY A 350 -49.92 -29.61 21.06
CA GLY A 350 -51.36 -29.37 21.29
C GLY A 350 -51.98 -30.21 22.42
N LYS A 351 -51.26 -31.17 22.99
CA LYS A 351 -51.71 -32.02 24.11
C LYS A 351 -51.12 -31.57 25.46
N CYS A 352 -50.59 -30.35 25.51
CA CYS A 352 -49.90 -29.77 26.68
C CYS A 352 -48.61 -30.50 27.10
N ASN A 353 -47.96 -31.28 26.23
CA ASN A 353 -46.67 -31.88 26.52
C ASN A 353 -45.53 -30.93 26.14
N TYR A 354 -44.61 -30.69 27.08
CA TYR A 354 -43.43 -29.87 26.87
C TYR A 354 -42.25 -30.69 26.35
N ARG A 355 -41.76 -30.36 25.15
CA ARG A 355 -40.72 -31.10 24.44
C ARG A 355 -39.33 -30.71 24.91
N LYS A 356 -38.64 -31.67 25.54
CA LYS A 356 -37.24 -31.55 25.96
C LYS A 356 -36.28 -31.48 24.78
N THR A 357 -35.10 -30.90 24.98
CA THR A 357 -34.01 -30.88 23.99
C THR A 357 -33.41 -32.27 23.81
N ALA A 358 -32.60 -32.48 22.77
CA ALA A 358 -31.88 -33.74 22.54
C ALA A 358 -30.98 -34.14 23.72
N MET A 359 -30.50 -33.16 24.49
CA MET A 359 -29.70 -33.36 25.71
C MET A 359 -30.55 -33.59 26.97
N GLY A 360 -31.88 -33.63 26.85
CA GLY A 360 -32.81 -33.84 27.96
C GLY A 360 -33.14 -32.59 28.79
N ASN A 361 -32.71 -31.40 28.35
CA ASN A 361 -33.01 -30.13 29.02
C ASN A 361 -34.48 -29.72 28.79
N PRO A 362 -35.12 -29.02 29.75
CA PRO A 362 -36.55 -28.71 29.68
C PRO A 362 -36.93 -27.71 28.58
N ALA A 363 -36.01 -26.82 28.19
CA ALA A 363 -36.23 -25.75 27.21
C ALA A 363 -34.96 -25.49 26.39
N LEU A 364 -35.11 -24.76 25.28
CA LEU A 364 -33.98 -24.31 24.44
C LEU A 364 -33.33 -23.07 25.07
N ARG A 365 -32.02 -23.07 25.28
CA ARG A 365 -31.33 -21.93 25.90
C ARG A 365 -30.94 -20.87 24.86
N LEU A 366 -31.26 -19.60 25.11
CA LEU A 366 -31.00 -18.53 24.14
C LEU A 366 -29.52 -18.39 23.77
N CYS A 367 -28.61 -18.42 24.74
CA CYS A 367 -27.17 -18.24 24.49
C CYS A 367 -26.58 -19.29 23.53
N ALA A 368 -27.17 -20.49 23.46
CA ALA A 368 -26.70 -21.61 22.66
C ALA A 368 -27.23 -21.55 21.22
N TYR A 369 -28.39 -20.92 21.01
CA TYR A 369 -29.11 -20.94 19.74
C TYR A 369 -29.23 -19.57 19.03
N TRP A 370 -28.51 -18.54 19.48
CA TRP A 370 -28.37 -17.29 18.71
C TRP A 370 -27.85 -17.59 17.30
N TRP A 371 -28.54 -17.09 16.29
CA TRP A 371 -28.22 -17.30 14.87
C TRP A 371 -28.20 -18.77 14.41
N ASP A 372 -28.74 -19.70 15.21
CA ASP A 372 -28.87 -21.14 14.88
C ASP A 372 -30.34 -21.56 14.67
N SER A 373 -31.20 -20.56 14.41
CA SER A 373 -32.65 -20.73 14.40
C SER A 373 -33.16 -21.63 13.28
N SER A 374 -32.45 -21.64 12.15
CA SER A 374 -32.77 -22.46 10.98
C SER A 374 -32.68 -23.97 11.26
N ASP A 375 -31.68 -24.39 12.04
CA ASP A 375 -31.47 -25.78 12.38
C ASP A 375 -32.50 -26.21 13.44
N VAL A 376 -32.76 -25.35 14.43
CA VAL A 376 -33.80 -25.53 15.44
C VAL A 376 -35.20 -25.72 14.81
N MET A 377 -35.54 -24.90 13.82
CA MET A 377 -36.81 -24.94 13.10
C MET A 377 -36.93 -26.15 12.14
N SER A 378 -35.84 -26.90 11.94
CA SER A 378 -35.88 -28.16 11.18
C SER A 378 -36.22 -29.36 12.07
N ASP A 379 -35.99 -29.26 13.39
CA ASP A 379 -36.31 -30.31 14.38
C ASP A 379 -37.63 -30.06 15.13
N SER A 380 -38.08 -28.80 15.22
CA SER A 380 -39.31 -28.39 15.92
C SER A 380 -40.28 -27.71 14.97
N SER A 381 -41.59 -27.82 15.24
CA SER A 381 -42.60 -27.17 14.41
C SER A 381 -42.85 -25.71 14.84
N LEU A 382 -43.44 -24.92 13.95
CA LEU A 382 -43.83 -23.53 14.25
C LEU A 382 -44.85 -23.47 15.39
N GLU A 383 -45.81 -24.41 15.37
CA GLU A 383 -46.88 -24.58 16.34
C GLU A 383 -46.30 -24.83 17.73
N GLU A 384 -45.27 -25.68 17.84
CA GLU A 384 -44.62 -25.98 19.12
C GLU A 384 -44.03 -24.71 19.78
N PHE A 385 -43.49 -23.80 18.98
CA PHE A 385 -42.97 -22.51 19.46
C PHE A 385 -44.08 -21.56 19.87
N MET A 386 -45.13 -21.40 19.05
CA MET A 386 -46.25 -20.51 19.37
C MET A 386 -46.96 -20.94 20.65
N LEU A 387 -47.25 -22.24 20.77
CA LEU A 387 -47.88 -22.82 21.94
C LEU A 387 -46.98 -22.77 23.18
N GLY A 388 -45.67 -22.98 23.01
CA GLY A 388 -44.68 -22.86 24.08
C GLY A 388 -44.58 -21.43 24.62
N MET A 389 -44.43 -20.44 23.73
CA MET A 389 -44.31 -19.03 24.11
C MET A 389 -45.60 -18.45 24.69
N ALA A 390 -46.77 -18.92 24.25
CA ALA A 390 -48.06 -18.50 24.79
C ALA A 390 -48.27 -19.04 26.22
N SER A 391 -47.81 -20.25 26.52
CA SER A 391 -47.94 -20.83 27.87
C SER A 391 -46.83 -20.41 28.83
N GLN A 392 -45.66 -20.04 28.32
CA GLN A 392 -44.51 -19.63 29.11
C GLN A 392 -44.65 -18.19 29.59
N LEU A 393 -44.38 -17.94 30.87
CA LEU A 393 -44.29 -16.58 31.41
C LEU A 393 -42.95 -15.92 31.03
N ALA A 394 -43.02 -14.62 30.76
CA ALA A 394 -41.85 -13.77 30.64
C ALA A 394 -41.14 -13.58 31.99
N GLU A 395 -39.93 -13.04 31.95
CA GLU A 395 -39.25 -12.58 33.16
C GLU A 395 -39.93 -11.32 33.74
N ARG A 396 -39.59 -11.00 34.99
CA ARG A 396 -40.14 -9.89 35.74
C ARG A 396 -39.80 -8.54 35.11
N GLU A 397 -40.72 -7.59 35.24
CA GLU A 397 -40.59 -6.20 34.79
C GLU A 397 -39.77 -5.34 35.76
N ASP A 398 -38.50 -5.68 35.95
CA ASP A 398 -37.62 -4.96 36.85
C ASP A 398 -36.33 -4.47 36.15
N ALA A 399 -35.35 -4.00 36.92
CA ALA A 399 -34.07 -3.54 36.37
C ALA A 399 -33.15 -4.70 35.96
N VAL A 400 -33.48 -5.96 36.30
CA VAL A 400 -32.62 -7.12 36.08
C VAL A 400 -32.72 -7.60 34.63
N LEU A 401 -31.58 -8.02 34.09
CA LEU A 401 -31.48 -8.68 32.79
C LEU A 401 -30.94 -10.09 32.97
N CYS A 402 -31.55 -11.08 32.30
CA CYS A 402 -31.07 -12.45 32.37
C CYS A 402 -29.64 -12.58 31.81
N SER A 403 -28.86 -13.53 32.32
CA SER A 403 -27.44 -13.70 31.95
C SER A 403 -27.22 -13.98 30.47
N ASP A 404 -28.21 -14.57 29.80
CA ASP A 404 -28.16 -14.92 28.39
C ASP A 404 -28.17 -13.68 27.46
N VAL A 405 -28.66 -12.53 27.92
CA VAL A 405 -28.54 -11.23 27.24
C VAL A 405 -27.54 -10.28 27.91
N ARG A 406 -27.38 -10.33 29.24
CA ARG A 406 -26.46 -9.44 29.97
C ARG A 406 -24.99 -9.85 29.91
N ASP A 407 -24.67 -11.14 29.86
CA ASP A 407 -23.26 -11.59 29.80
C ASP A 407 -22.95 -12.36 28.50
N LYS A 408 -23.97 -13.02 27.93
CA LYS A 408 -23.79 -14.06 26.91
C LYS A 408 -24.51 -13.75 25.60
N LEU A 409 -24.83 -12.48 25.33
CA LEU A 409 -25.34 -12.05 24.04
C LEU A 409 -24.32 -12.36 22.95
N PHE A 410 -24.75 -12.75 21.75
CA PHE A 410 -23.84 -12.93 20.62
C PHE A 410 -23.03 -11.66 20.29
N GLY A 411 -21.80 -11.85 19.82
CA GLY A 411 -20.91 -10.80 19.35
C GLY A 411 -20.10 -11.21 18.13
N PRO A 412 -19.27 -10.30 17.59
CA PRO A 412 -18.35 -10.61 16.50
C PRO A 412 -17.34 -11.68 16.96
N ASN A 413 -16.66 -12.34 16.02
CA ASN A 413 -15.74 -13.44 16.34
C ASN A 413 -14.67 -13.08 17.38
N GLU A 414 -14.09 -11.88 17.30
CA GLU A 414 -13.09 -11.35 18.24
C GLU A 414 -13.59 -11.21 19.68
N PHE A 415 -14.89 -10.99 19.86
CA PHE A 415 -15.53 -10.85 21.17
C PHE A 415 -16.90 -11.51 21.13
N SER A 416 -16.87 -12.85 21.13
CA SER A 416 -18.03 -13.69 20.81
C SER A 416 -19.24 -13.52 21.74
N ARG A 417 -19.03 -12.98 22.95
CA ARG A 417 -20.07 -12.71 23.93
C ARG A 417 -20.04 -11.27 24.40
N ARG A 418 -21.18 -10.58 24.41
CA ARG A 418 -21.30 -9.16 24.80
C ARG A 418 -22.35 -8.97 25.89
N ASP A 419 -22.31 -7.79 26.50
CA ASP A 419 -23.26 -7.36 27.51
C ASP A 419 -24.28 -6.39 26.93
N LEU A 420 -25.53 -6.85 26.72
CA LEU A 420 -26.59 -6.01 26.14
C LEU A 420 -26.92 -4.78 26.99
N GLY A 421 -26.84 -4.89 28.32
CA GLY A 421 -27.06 -3.77 29.24
C GLY A 421 -26.00 -2.69 29.06
N ALA A 422 -24.73 -3.09 29.03
CA ALA A 422 -23.62 -2.18 28.76
C ALA A 422 -23.71 -1.55 27.35
N LEU A 423 -24.09 -2.33 26.34
CA LEU A 423 -24.31 -1.84 24.98
C LEU A 423 -25.45 -0.83 24.90
N ASN A 424 -26.55 -1.03 25.64
CA ASN A 424 -27.68 -0.11 25.68
C ASN A 424 -27.28 1.25 26.29
N ILE A 425 -26.57 1.24 27.43
CA ILE A 425 -26.05 2.48 28.05
C ILE A 425 -25.10 3.19 27.08
N MET A 426 -24.14 2.47 26.49
CA MET A 426 -23.22 3.05 25.52
C MET A 426 -23.93 3.59 24.28
N ARG A 427 -24.97 2.92 23.79
CA ARG A 427 -25.75 3.39 22.64
C ARG A 427 -26.50 4.68 22.96
N GLY A 428 -27.00 4.84 24.18
CA GLY A 428 -27.53 6.11 24.68
C GLY A 428 -26.47 7.23 24.67
N ARG A 429 -25.26 6.92 25.14
CA ARG A 429 -24.13 7.88 25.12
C ARG A 429 -23.69 8.24 23.70
N ASP A 430 -23.65 7.27 22.80
CA ASP A 430 -23.36 7.43 21.37
C ASP A 430 -24.40 8.29 20.64
N ASN A 431 -25.67 8.14 20.99
CA ASN A 431 -26.76 8.94 20.48
C ASN A 431 -26.86 10.32 21.16
N GLY A 432 -25.92 10.68 22.04
CA GLY A 432 -25.89 11.98 22.70
C GLY A 432 -27.16 12.24 23.51
N LEU A 433 -27.68 11.22 24.21
CA LEU A 433 -28.83 11.39 25.09
C LEU A 433 -28.46 12.26 26.29
N ALA A 434 -29.37 13.15 26.67
CA ALA A 434 -29.29 13.94 27.90
C ALA A 434 -29.47 13.05 29.14
N ASP A 435 -29.21 13.62 30.32
CA ASP A 435 -29.44 12.95 31.59
C ASP A 435 -30.94 12.69 31.83
N TYR A 436 -31.19 11.74 32.73
CA TYR A 436 -32.51 11.29 33.12
C TYR A 436 -33.46 12.42 33.52
N ASN A 437 -33.05 13.36 34.38
CA ASN A 437 -33.89 14.45 34.88
C ASN A 437 -34.21 15.50 33.82
N THR A 438 -33.25 15.82 32.96
CA THR A 438 -33.48 16.68 31.81
C THR A 438 -34.58 16.10 30.93
N ILE A 439 -34.50 14.81 30.59
CA ILE A 439 -35.49 14.17 29.72
C ILE A 439 -36.86 14.10 30.39
N ARG A 440 -36.95 13.82 31.70
CA ARG A 440 -38.23 13.92 32.44
C ARG A 440 -38.91 15.27 32.24
N THR A 441 -38.15 16.36 32.34
CA THR A 441 -38.68 17.72 32.16
C THR A 441 -39.25 17.95 30.76
N TYR A 442 -38.61 17.43 29.70
CA TYR A 442 -39.08 17.55 28.31
C TYR A 442 -40.31 16.70 27.98
N PHE A 443 -40.60 15.71 28.81
CA PHE A 443 -41.84 14.93 28.78
C PHE A 443 -42.86 15.41 29.82
N GLU A 444 -42.68 16.63 30.34
CA GLU A 444 -43.60 17.28 31.30
C GLU A 444 -43.74 16.52 32.64
N LEU A 445 -42.75 15.69 32.96
CA LEU A 445 -42.69 14.94 34.22
C LEU A 445 -41.88 15.70 35.28
N PRO A 446 -42.22 15.54 36.57
CA PRO A 446 -41.48 16.20 37.65
C PRO A 446 -40.05 15.69 37.75
N ARG A 447 -39.12 16.60 38.04
CA ARG A 447 -37.72 16.27 38.34
C ARG A 447 -37.61 15.51 39.65
N ILE A 448 -36.75 14.50 39.66
CA ILE A 448 -36.45 13.70 40.83
C ILE A 448 -35.29 14.34 41.61
N LYS A 449 -35.41 14.48 42.93
CA LYS A 449 -34.44 15.21 43.76
C LYS A 449 -33.49 14.27 44.52
N LYS A 450 -33.99 13.14 44.99
CA LYS A 450 -33.19 12.12 45.68
C LYS A 450 -33.21 10.81 44.91
N PHE A 451 -32.24 9.92 45.18
CA PHE A 451 -32.19 8.64 44.48
C PHE A 451 -33.38 7.74 44.85
N GLU A 452 -33.83 7.80 46.10
CA GLU A 452 -34.94 7.01 46.64
C GLU A 452 -36.27 7.36 45.98
N ASP A 453 -36.44 8.63 45.58
CA ASP A 453 -37.63 9.15 44.92
C ASP A 453 -37.85 8.55 43.51
N ILE A 454 -36.85 7.87 42.92
CA ILE A 454 -36.99 7.18 41.62
C ILE A 454 -38.01 6.04 41.73
N ASN A 455 -37.96 5.27 42.83
CA ASN A 455 -38.85 4.14 43.06
C ASN A 455 -38.84 3.71 44.54
N GLU A 456 -39.65 4.38 45.36
CA GLU A 456 -39.70 4.17 46.82
C GLU A 456 -39.77 2.67 47.22
N GLU A 457 -40.63 1.88 46.55
CA GLU A 457 -40.78 0.45 46.83
C GLU A 457 -39.51 -0.37 46.57
N LEU A 458 -38.76 -0.04 45.51
CA LEU A 458 -37.51 -0.71 45.18
C LEU A 458 -36.42 -0.38 46.21
N PHE A 459 -36.30 0.89 46.61
CA PHE A 459 -35.31 1.34 47.58
C PHE A 459 -35.62 0.86 49.00
N ASP A 460 -36.90 0.74 49.37
CA ASP A 460 -37.31 0.14 50.65
C ASP A 460 -36.92 -1.34 50.73
N ARG A 461 -37.06 -2.09 49.63
CA ARG A 461 -36.63 -3.49 49.53
C ARG A 461 -35.10 -3.64 49.49
N HIS A 462 -34.40 -2.68 48.89
CA HIS A 462 -32.96 -2.70 48.68
C HIS A 462 -32.28 -1.38 49.12
N PRO A 463 -32.15 -1.12 50.43
CA PRO A 463 -31.67 0.17 50.93
C PRO A 463 -30.24 0.51 50.50
N GLY A 464 -29.40 -0.49 50.22
CA GLY A 464 -28.04 -0.28 49.68
C GLY A 464 -27.98 0.19 48.22
N LEU A 465 -29.10 0.26 47.50
CA LEU A 465 -29.14 0.70 46.10
C LEU A 465 -28.87 2.20 45.96
N ALA A 466 -29.36 3.02 46.92
CA ALA A 466 -29.14 4.46 46.93
C ALA A 466 -27.65 4.80 47.09
N GLU A 467 -26.96 4.15 48.04
CA GLU A 467 -25.52 4.31 48.24
C GLU A 467 -24.71 3.91 46.99
N LYS A 468 -25.13 2.83 46.29
CA LYS A 468 -24.50 2.42 45.03
C LYS A 468 -24.68 3.48 43.93
N LEU A 469 -25.85 4.09 43.81
CA LEU A 469 -26.12 5.16 42.84
C LEU A 469 -25.34 6.43 43.17
N GLU A 470 -25.31 6.83 44.44
CA GLU A 470 -24.53 7.97 44.91
C GLU A 470 -23.04 7.75 44.64
N LYS A 471 -22.51 6.56 44.92
CA LYS A 471 -21.11 6.21 44.63
C LYS A 471 -20.81 6.16 43.12
N ALA A 472 -21.77 5.78 42.29
CA ALA A 472 -21.59 5.68 40.85
C ALA A 472 -21.72 7.04 40.14
N TYR A 473 -22.74 7.83 40.46
CA TYR A 473 -23.09 9.05 39.73
C TYR A 473 -22.90 10.35 40.52
N GLY A 474 -22.81 10.29 41.85
CA GLY A 474 -22.74 11.45 42.74
C GLY A 474 -24.08 12.21 42.87
N SER A 475 -24.70 12.56 41.75
CA SER A 475 -25.98 13.28 41.68
C SER A 475 -26.99 12.58 40.76
N VAL A 476 -28.28 12.74 41.07
CA VAL A 476 -29.41 12.27 40.25
C VAL A 476 -29.38 12.88 38.85
N ASP A 477 -28.88 14.11 38.72
CA ASP A 477 -28.78 14.83 37.43
C ASP A 477 -27.69 14.28 36.50
N ASN A 478 -26.90 13.28 36.92
CA ASN A 478 -25.91 12.63 36.06
C ASN A 478 -26.29 11.21 35.63
N ILE A 479 -27.48 10.72 36.01
CA ILE A 479 -27.92 9.35 35.68
C ILE A 479 -28.14 9.21 34.17
N ASP A 480 -27.57 8.16 33.58
CA ASP A 480 -27.88 7.76 32.21
C ASP A 480 -29.38 7.41 32.08
N LEU A 481 -30.06 7.92 31.03
CA LEU A 481 -31.50 7.70 30.81
C LEU A 481 -31.92 6.24 30.93
N TYR A 482 -31.11 5.31 30.40
CA TYR A 482 -31.42 3.89 30.44
C TYR A 482 -31.44 3.36 31.88
N ILE A 483 -30.47 3.74 32.72
CA ILE A 483 -30.46 3.33 34.14
C ILE A 483 -31.66 3.91 34.87
N GLY A 484 -31.90 5.22 34.73
CA GLY A 484 -32.99 5.90 35.43
C GLY A 484 -34.35 5.29 35.09
N GLY A 485 -34.66 5.10 33.81
CA GLY A 485 -35.94 4.53 33.39
C GLY A 485 -36.11 3.04 33.69
N MET A 486 -35.02 2.26 33.75
CA MET A 486 -35.08 0.87 34.24
C MET A 486 -35.38 0.81 35.75
N LEU A 487 -34.84 1.73 36.55
CA LEU A 487 -35.07 1.76 38.00
C LEU A 487 -36.48 2.24 38.40
N GLU A 488 -37.16 2.99 37.54
CA GLU A 488 -38.57 3.38 37.73
C GLU A 488 -39.56 2.20 37.60
N SER A 489 -39.12 1.04 37.11
CA SER A 489 -39.98 -0.10 36.82
C SER A 489 -40.61 -0.73 38.06
N LYS A 490 -41.88 -1.14 37.94
CA LYS A 490 -42.64 -1.82 39.01
C LYS A 490 -43.35 -3.06 38.49
N ASP A 491 -44.29 -2.83 37.58
CA ASP A 491 -45.17 -3.82 36.97
C ASP A 491 -45.22 -3.65 35.43
N GLY A 492 -44.20 -3.00 34.88
CA GLY A 492 -44.10 -2.52 33.51
C GLY A 492 -43.06 -1.40 33.39
N PRO A 493 -42.96 -0.76 32.22
CA PRO A 493 -42.10 0.40 32.04
C PRO A 493 -42.45 1.51 33.04
N GLY A 494 -41.43 2.16 33.59
CA GLY A 494 -41.61 3.32 34.48
C GLY A 494 -42.36 4.49 33.82
N GLU A 495 -42.74 5.49 34.62
CA GLU A 495 -43.50 6.66 34.17
C GLU A 495 -42.84 7.35 32.95
N LEU A 496 -41.52 7.53 32.97
CA LEU A 496 -40.79 8.16 31.89
C LEU A 496 -40.77 7.31 30.62
N PHE A 497 -40.45 6.02 30.73
CA PHE A 497 -40.42 5.13 29.57
C PHE A 497 -41.81 4.96 28.97
N ALA A 498 -42.84 4.82 29.79
CA ALA A 498 -44.22 4.77 29.32
C ALA A 498 -44.60 6.05 28.55
N ALA A 499 -44.24 7.23 29.05
CA ALA A 499 -44.49 8.50 28.36
C ALA A 499 -43.76 8.60 27.00
N ILE A 500 -42.50 8.18 26.93
CA ILE A 500 -41.70 8.18 25.69
C ILE A 500 -42.30 7.21 24.66
N ILE A 501 -42.68 6.01 25.09
CA ILE A 501 -43.23 4.97 24.20
C ILE A 501 -44.61 5.41 23.68
N LEU A 502 -45.47 5.93 24.56
CA LEU A 502 -46.79 6.42 24.18
C LEU A 502 -46.69 7.57 23.17
N ASP A 503 -45.84 8.57 23.42
CA ASP A 503 -45.57 9.68 22.48
C ASP A 503 -45.14 9.17 21.10
N GLN A 504 -44.23 8.18 21.05
CA GLN A 504 -43.72 7.66 19.79
C GLN A 504 -44.79 6.93 18.97
N PHE A 505 -45.57 6.02 19.58
CA PHE A 505 -46.60 5.27 18.88
C PHE A 505 -47.80 6.15 18.50
N THR A 506 -48.17 7.13 19.35
CA THR A 506 -49.17 8.13 18.98
C THR A 506 -48.74 8.92 17.76
N ARG A 507 -47.49 9.41 17.70
CA ARG A 507 -46.99 10.14 16.54
C ARG A 507 -46.93 9.29 15.27
N ILE A 508 -46.48 8.04 15.36
CA ILE A 508 -46.46 7.14 14.18
C ILE A 508 -47.87 6.95 13.64
N ARG A 509 -48.85 6.65 14.52
CA ARG A 509 -50.25 6.44 14.14
C ARG A 509 -50.88 7.67 13.50
N GLU A 510 -50.73 8.83 14.13
CA GLU A 510 -51.35 10.07 13.66
C GLU A 510 -50.70 10.62 12.38
N ALA A 511 -49.39 10.40 12.20
CA ALA A 511 -48.64 10.89 11.05
C ALA A 511 -48.62 9.92 9.85
N ASP A 512 -49.22 8.73 9.97
CA ASP A 512 -49.25 7.75 8.88
C ASP A 512 -50.49 7.94 8.01
N ARG A 513 -50.29 8.36 6.76
CA ARG A 513 -51.36 8.52 5.79
C ARG A 513 -51.99 7.18 5.40
N PHE A 514 -51.24 6.09 5.51
CA PHE A 514 -51.66 4.74 5.21
C PHE A 514 -52.11 3.96 6.46
N TRP A 515 -52.33 4.65 7.59
CA TRP A 515 -52.97 4.05 8.75
C TRP A 515 -54.35 3.49 8.37
N PHE A 516 -54.67 2.27 8.80
CA PHE A 516 -55.87 1.57 8.34
C PHE A 516 -57.19 2.25 8.72
N GLU A 517 -57.22 3.01 9.84
CA GLU A 517 -58.41 3.77 10.28
C GLU A 517 -58.54 5.13 9.57
N ASN A 518 -57.60 5.51 8.70
CA ASN A 518 -57.67 6.78 7.97
C ASN A 518 -58.60 6.69 6.75
N GLU A 519 -59.88 6.99 6.93
CA GLU A 519 -60.90 6.96 5.87
C GLU A 519 -60.55 7.80 4.61
N LYS A 520 -59.74 8.87 4.78
CA LYS A 520 -59.37 9.78 3.67
C LYS A 520 -58.48 9.13 2.61
N ASN A 521 -57.83 8.00 2.93
CA ASN A 521 -57.00 7.28 1.96
C ASN A 521 -57.82 6.35 1.05
N GLU A 522 -59.12 6.17 1.31
CA GLU A 522 -60.04 5.28 0.59
C GLU A 522 -59.50 3.84 0.38
N MET A 523 -58.64 3.35 1.29
CA MET A 523 -58.01 2.03 1.15
C MET A 523 -58.86 0.89 1.70
N PHE A 524 -59.63 1.18 2.75
CA PHE A 524 -60.52 0.24 3.42
C PHE A 524 -61.94 0.80 3.49
N THR A 525 -62.93 -0.08 3.41
CA THR A 525 -64.31 0.25 3.77
C THR A 525 -64.50 0.21 5.29
N GLU A 526 -65.58 0.82 5.80
CA GLU A 526 -65.92 0.75 7.23
C GLU A 526 -66.01 -0.70 7.73
N GLU A 527 -66.65 -1.59 6.96
CA GLU A 527 -66.74 -3.03 7.26
C GLU A 527 -65.36 -3.71 7.30
N GLU A 528 -64.44 -3.33 6.40
CA GLU A 528 -63.07 -3.85 6.40
C GLU A 528 -62.28 -3.34 7.61
N VAL A 529 -62.48 -2.09 8.04
CA VAL A 529 -61.85 -1.53 9.24
C VAL A 529 -62.37 -2.24 10.49
N GLU A 530 -63.68 -2.45 10.62
CA GLU A 530 -64.28 -3.22 11.71
C GLU A 530 -63.74 -4.66 11.75
N TRP A 531 -63.60 -5.29 10.58
CA TRP A 531 -62.98 -6.61 10.49
C TRP A 531 -61.53 -6.58 10.99
N VAL A 532 -60.70 -5.64 10.52
CA VAL A 532 -59.30 -5.51 10.97
C VAL A 532 -59.23 -5.30 12.49
N ARG A 533 -60.08 -4.45 13.06
CA ARG A 533 -60.17 -4.20 14.51
C ARG A 533 -60.47 -5.46 15.32
N SER A 534 -61.25 -6.38 14.74
CA SER A 534 -61.61 -7.65 15.38
C SER A 534 -60.48 -8.69 15.37
N VAL A 535 -59.49 -8.55 14.49
CA VAL A 535 -58.37 -9.51 14.34
C VAL A 535 -57.35 -9.30 15.45
N THR A 536 -57.12 -10.36 16.22
CA THR A 536 -56.09 -10.46 17.26
C THR A 536 -54.92 -11.34 16.81
N LEU A 537 -53.80 -11.32 17.54
CA LEU A 537 -52.67 -12.22 17.27
C LEU A 537 -53.09 -13.70 17.40
N TRP A 538 -54.05 -14.01 18.26
CA TRP A 538 -54.65 -15.35 18.35
C TRP A 538 -55.29 -15.78 17.03
N ASP A 539 -56.05 -14.90 16.37
CA ASP A 539 -56.69 -15.20 15.08
C ASP A 539 -55.65 -15.47 14.00
N ILE A 540 -54.54 -14.74 13.99
CA ILE A 540 -53.43 -14.97 13.05
C ILE A 540 -52.80 -16.34 13.30
N ILE A 541 -52.53 -16.71 14.56
CA ILE A 541 -51.93 -18.00 14.91
C ILE A 541 -52.83 -19.15 14.46
N VAL A 542 -54.11 -19.13 14.84
CA VAL A 542 -55.06 -20.21 14.55
C VAL A 542 -55.34 -20.35 13.05
N ASN A 543 -55.40 -19.25 12.30
CA ASN A 543 -55.67 -19.32 10.86
C ASN A 543 -54.43 -19.63 10.00
N SER A 544 -53.22 -19.36 10.50
CA SER A 544 -51.97 -19.54 9.74
C SER A 544 -51.23 -20.83 10.09
N THR A 545 -51.72 -21.58 11.07
CA THR A 545 -51.09 -22.80 11.58
C THR A 545 -52.15 -23.88 11.86
N ASP A 546 -51.72 -25.11 12.13
CA ASP A 546 -52.61 -26.23 12.46
C ASP A 546 -52.96 -26.30 13.96
N VAL A 547 -52.85 -25.17 14.69
CA VAL A 547 -53.16 -25.08 16.12
C VAL A 547 -54.67 -25.15 16.36
N ASP A 548 -55.11 -26.05 17.25
CA ASP A 548 -56.51 -26.10 17.69
C ASP A 548 -56.84 -24.85 18.55
N PRO A 549 -57.92 -24.11 18.22
CA PRO A 549 -58.36 -22.92 18.95
C PRO A 549 -58.44 -23.07 20.47
N ASN A 550 -58.75 -24.27 20.98
CA ASN A 550 -58.93 -24.53 22.41
C ASN A 550 -57.61 -24.78 23.16
N THR A 551 -56.50 -24.92 22.43
CA THR A 551 -55.18 -25.28 23.00
C THR A 551 -54.29 -24.06 23.26
N ILE A 552 -54.78 -22.86 22.95
CA ILE A 552 -54.11 -21.57 23.14
C ILE A 552 -55.13 -20.54 23.65
N GLN A 553 -54.74 -19.74 24.63
CA GLN A 553 -55.61 -18.71 25.22
C GLN A 553 -55.86 -17.55 24.25
N ARG A 554 -57.03 -16.91 24.35
CA ARG A 554 -57.44 -15.83 23.44
C ARG A 554 -56.58 -14.58 23.58
N GLU A 555 -56.19 -14.22 24.81
CA GLU A 555 -55.26 -13.12 25.09
C GLU A 555 -53.83 -13.66 25.17
N VAL A 556 -53.20 -13.92 24.03
CA VAL A 556 -51.91 -14.64 23.95
C VAL A 556 -50.73 -13.96 24.65
N PHE A 557 -50.85 -12.66 24.96
CA PHE A 557 -49.84 -11.91 25.70
C PHE A 557 -49.90 -12.08 27.22
N PHE A 558 -50.96 -12.69 27.74
CA PHE A 558 -51.15 -13.01 29.14
C PHE A 558 -51.41 -14.50 29.32
N TRP A 559 -51.08 -15.03 30.49
CA TRP A 559 -51.51 -16.37 30.88
C TRP A 559 -52.14 -16.29 32.26
N ASN A 560 -53.42 -16.62 32.35
CA ASN A 560 -54.24 -16.50 33.55
C ASN A 560 -54.70 -17.87 34.05
N ASP A 561 -55.06 -17.94 35.33
CA ASP A 561 -55.60 -19.16 35.93
C ASP A 561 -56.90 -19.58 35.20
N GLY A 562 -56.86 -20.73 34.52
CA GLY A 562 -57.94 -21.23 33.67
C GLY A 562 -57.57 -21.34 32.19
N ASP A 563 -56.47 -20.71 31.77
CA ASP A 563 -55.93 -20.84 30.42
C ASP A 563 -55.33 -22.25 30.17
N PRO A 564 -55.32 -22.71 28.91
CA PRO A 564 -54.81 -24.03 28.57
C PRO A 564 -53.30 -24.15 28.84
N CYS A 565 -52.91 -25.35 29.28
CA CYS A 565 -51.52 -25.79 29.38
C CYS A 565 -50.59 -24.85 30.18
N PRO A 566 -50.64 -24.84 31.53
CA PRO A 566 -49.69 -24.07 32.35
C PRO A 566 -48.24 -24.46 32.06
N GLN A 567 -47.31 -23.52 32.24
CA GLN A 567 -45.88 -23.83 32.18
C GLN A 567 -45.46 -24.82 33.29
N PRO A 568 -44.51 -25.74 33.04
CA PRO A 568 -44.09 -26.73 34.06
C PRO A 568 -43.42 -26.09 35.29
N GLY A 569 -42.77 -24.95 35.08
CA GLY A 569 -42.08 -24.16 36.08
C GLY A 569 -41.43 -22.95 35.42
N GLN A 570 -41.02 -21.97 36.22
CA GLN A 570 -40.27 -20.83 35.70
C GLN A 570 -38.86 -21.28 35.29
N ILE A 571 -38.38 -20.81 34.13
CA ILE A 571 -37.10 -21.25 33.59
C ILE A 571 -35.96 -20.57 34.34
N GLU A 572 -35.11 -21.38 34.97
CA GLU A 572 -33.84 -20.91 35.54
C GLU A 572 -32.65 -21.32 34.67
N PRO A 573 -31.63 -20.46 34.50
CA PRO A 573 -30.43 -20.75 33.70
C PRO A 573 -29.61 -21.95 34.20
N SER A 574 -29.75 -22.32 35.48
CA SER A 574 -29.12 -23.47 36.14
C SER A 574 -29.65 -24.82 35.64
N THR A 575 -30.89 -24.84 35.14
CA THR A 575 -31.60 -26.05 34.67
C THR A 575 -31.41 -26.30 33.17
N LEU A 576 -30.72 -25.38 32.48
CA LEU A 576 -30.49 -25.40 31.04
C LEU A 576 -29.05 -25.78 30.70
N GLU A 577 -28.80 -26.08 29.43
CA GLU A 577 -27.45 -26.37 28.92
C GLU A 577 -26.45 -25.22 29.19
N PRO A 578 -25.16 -25.50 29.39
CA PRO A 578 -24.16 -24.45 29.53
C PRO A 578 -23.87 -23.75 28.20
N CYS A 579 -23.57 -22.44 28.25
CA CYS A 579 -23.22 -21.66 27.07
C CYS A 579 -21.75 -21.83 26.68
N SER A 580 -21.47 -22.04 25.39
CA SER A 580 -20.12 -22.06 24.82
C SER A 580 -19.70 -20.67 24.30
N TYR A 581 -18.41 -20.34 24.27
CA TYR A 581 -17.91 -19.07 23.70
C TYR A 581 -16.43 -19.12 23.34
N LEU A 582 -16.01 -18.25 22.42
CA LEU A 582 -14.60 -18.05 22.05
C LEU A 582 -13.94 -17.08 23.04
N LYS A 583 -12.76 -17.43 23.53
CA LYS A 583 -11.90 -16.53 24.30
C LYS A 583 -11.19 -15.47 23.42
N GLY A 584 -10.99 -15.77 22.14
CA GLY A 584 -10.38 -14.87 21.16
C GLY A 584 -10.42 -15.47 19.76
N PHE A 585 -10.28 -14.63 18.74
CA PHE A 585 -10.29 -15.03 17.33
C PHE A 585 -9.21 -14.27 16.56
N ASP A 586 -8.36 -14.99 15.84
CA ASP A 586 -7.33 -14.39 15.01
C ASP A 586 -7.80 -14.28 13.55
N TYR A 587 -7.95 -13.04 13.06
CA TYR A 587 -8.30 -12.82 11.67
C TYR A 587 -7.18 -13.20 10.68
N PHE A 588 -5.97 -13.46 11.12
CA PHE A 588 -4.88 -13.88 10.24
C PHE A 588 -4.68 -15.39 10.16
N GLU A 589 -5.40 -16.18 10.97
CA GLU A 589 -5.22 -17.62 11.06
C GLU A 589 -5.35 -18.31 9.70
N GLY A 590 -4.35 -19.13 9.34
CA GLY A 590 -4.28 -19.89 8.08
C GLY A 590 -3.69 -19.13 6.88
N ASN A 591 -3.36 -17.84 7.02
CA ASN A 591 -2.72 -17.02 5.98
C ASN A 591 -1.20 -16.83 6.19
N GLU A 592 -0.64 -17.32 7.29
CA GLU A 592 0.74 -17.06 7.72
C GLU A 592 1.75 -17.65 6.73
N LEU A 593 1.55 -18.91 6.32
CA LEU A 593 2.43 -19.57 5.36
C LEU A 593 2.40 -18.85 4.01
N ALA A 594 1.20 -18.50 3.52
CA ALA A 594 1.05 -17.78 2.26
C ALA A 594 1.79 -16.43 2.29
N PHE A 595 1.67 -15.68 3.39
CA PHE A 595 2.37 -14.42 3.58
C PHE A 595 3.90 -14.57 3.57
N ILE A 596 4.43 -15.56 4.32
CA ILE A 596 5.86 -15.82 4.36
C ILE A 596 6.39 -16.21 2.98
N TYR A 597 5.70 -17.09 2.26
CA TYR A 597 6.11 -17.49 0.90
C TYR A 597 6.10 -16.32 -0.07
N VAL A 598 5.13 -15.41 0.01
CA VAL A 598 5.09 -14.20 -0.83
C VAL A 598 6.28 -13.29 -0.52
N CYS A 599 6.58 -13.05 0.75
CA CYS A 599 7.73 -12.24 1.16
C CYS A 599 9.06 -12.84 0.65
N ILE A 600 9.21 -14.17 0.75
CA ILE A 600 10.38 -14.88 0.20
C ILE A 600 10.42 -14.76 -1.32
N PHE A 601 9.29 -14.97 -2.01
CA PHE A 601 9.20 -14.88 -3.46
C PHE A 601 9.61 -13.50 -3.98
N LEU A 602 9.08 -12.43 -3.37
CA LEU A 602 9.41 -11.05 -3.74
C LEU A 602 10.88 -10.70 -3.48
N GLY A 603 11.51 -11.29 -2.45
CA GLY A 603 12.94 -11.11 -2.19
C GLY A 603 13.84 -11.94 -3.11
N VAL A 604 13.46 -13.18 -3.41
CA VAL A 604 14.30 -14.16 -4.12
C VAL A 604 14.21 -14.01 -5.64
N VAL A 605 13.04 -13.70 -6.20
CA VAL A 605 12.86 -13.60 -7.67
C VAL A 605 13.78 -12.54 -8.29
N PRO A 606 13.91 -11.30 -7.76
CA PRO A 606 14.87 -10.34 -8.28
C PRO A 606 16.32 -10.85 -8.25
N LEU A 607 16.69 -11.61 -7.21
CA LEU A 607 18.03 -12.21 -7.10
C LEU A 607 18.24 -13.32 -8.14
N ILE A 608 17.22 -14.15 -8.39
CA ILE A 608 17.27 -15.17 -9.44
C ILE A 608 17.34 -14.51 -10.82
N CYS A 609 16.53 -13.48 -11.09
CA CYS A 609 16.57 -12.74 -12.35
C CYS A 609 17.92 -12.05 -12.57
N ALA A 610 18.48 -11.43 -11.53
CA ALA A 610 19.82 -10.85 -11.58
C ALA A 610 20.89 -11.93 -11.81
N GLY A 611 20.79 -13.07 -11.12
CA GLY A 611 21.68 -14.22 -11.29
C GLY A 611 21.59 -14.85 -12.68
N ALA A 612 20.38 -14.99 -13.23
CA ALA A 612 20.13 -15.46 -14.58
C ALA A 612 20.66 -14.47 -15.61
N GLY A 613 20.45 -13.17 -15.43
CA GLY A 613 21.01 -12.11 -16.27
C GLY A 613 22.54 -12.16 -16.28
N TYR A 614 23.16 -12.24 -15.10
CA TYR A 614 24.61 -12.42 -14.97
C TYR A 614 25.09 -13.73 -15.62
N GLY A 615 24.34 -14.81 -15.45
CA GLY A 615 24.57 -16.11 -16.06
C GLY A 615 24.54 -16.05 -17.58
N VAL A 616 23.53 -15.40 -18.17
CA VAL A 616 23.40 -15.17 -19.62
C VAL A 616 24.55 -14.33 -20.14
N VAL A 617 24.92 -13.24 -19.46
CA VAL A 617 26.10 -12.42 -19.84
C VAL A 617 27.37 -13.26 -19.82
N LYS A 618 27.56 -14.09 -18.79
CA LYS A 618 28.73 -14.97 -18.66
C LYS A 618 28.72 -16.08 -19.72
N LEU A 619 27.55 -16.64 -20.04
CA LEU A 619 27.36 -17.67 -21.06
C LEU A 619 27.57 -17.10 -22.47
N GLN A 620 27.02 -15.91 -22.78
CA GLN A 620 27.25 -15.21 -24.04
C GLN A 620 28.73 -14.88 -24.20
N ASN A 621 29.39 -14.38 -23.15
CA ASN A 621 30.83 -14.14 -23.17
C ASN A 621 31.62 -15.44 -23.38
N LYS A 622 31.22 -16.56 -22.76
CA LYS A 622 31.85 -17.88 -22.95
C LYS A 622 31.60 -18.45 -24.36
N ARG A 623 30.37 -18.38 -24.89
CA ARG A 623 30.02 -18.82 -26.25
C ARG A 623 30.71 -17.97 -27.31
N LYS A 624 30.73 -16.65 -27.15
CA LYS A 624 31.45 -15.73 -28.03
C LYS A 624 32.96 -16.00 -28.03
N ARG A 625 33.53 -16.41 -26.89
CA ARG A 625 34.92 -16.91 -26.79
C ARG A 625 35.09 -18.25 -27.51
N HIS A 626 34.21 -19.22 -27.29
CA HIS A 626 34.34 -20.58 -27.82
C HIS A 626 34.08 -20.70 -29.32
N LEU A 627 33.08 -19.98 -29.85
CA LEU A 627 32.77 -19.95 -31.29
C LEU A 627 33.91 -19.31 -32.08
N ARG A 628 34.51 -18.25 -31.54
CA ARG A 628 35.63 -17.56 -32.21
C ARG A 628 36.94 -18.34 -32.11
N MET A 629 37.16 -19.12 -31.04
CA MET A 629 38.27 -20.09 -30.98
C MET A 629 38.12 -21.19 -32.05
N LYS A 630 36.92 -21.79 -32.21
CA LYS A 630 36.67 -22.76 -33.29
C LYS A 630 36.82 -22.16 -34.69
N GLN A 631 36.40 -20.90 -34.89
CA GLN A 631 36.60 -20.17 -36.15
C GLN A 631 38.08 -19.94 -36.46
N GLU A 632 38.92 -19.73 -35.43
CA GLU A 632 40.37 -19.59 -35.57
C GLU A 632 41.08 -20.93 -35.81
N GLU A 633 40.63 -22.03 -35.19
CA GLU A 633 41.12 -23.38 -35.50
C GLU A 633 40.88 -23.74 -36.97
N MET A 634 39.65 -23.48 -37.48
CA MET A 634 39.31 -23.72 -38.89
C MET A 634 40.11 -22.82 -39.87
N LYS A 635 40.47 -21.59 -39.47
CA LYS A 635 41.38 -20.74 -40.25
C LYS A 635 42.84 -21.19 -40.20
N SER A 636 43.26 -21.87 -39.12
CA SER A 636 44.64 -22.34 -38.94
C SER A 636 44.95 -23.65 -39.68
N GLY A 637 43.93 -24.44 -40.03
CA GLY A 637 44.09 -25.74 -40.71
C GLY A 637 44.53 -25.67 -42.18
N ASN A 638 44.54 -24.49 -42.81
CA ASN A 638 44.75 -24.36 -44.26
C ASN A 638 46.07 -23.71 -44.70
N LYS A 639 47.09 -23.65 -43.84
CA LYS A 639 48.45 -23.24 -44.24
C LYS A 639 49.52 -24.09 -43.56
N SER A 640 49.77 -25.28 -44.12
CA SER A 640 50.98 -26.06 -43.88
C SER A 640 51.90 -25.90 -45.09
N ASN A 641 52.96 -25.10 -44.94
CA ASN A 641 54.30 -25.32 -45.52
C ASN A 641 55.17 -24.07 -45.27
N GLY A 642 56.24 -24.24 -44.49
CA GLY A 642 57.25 -23.23 -44.19
C GLY A 642 57.65 -23.21 -42.72
N ILE A 643 58.90 -23.52 -42.44
CA ILE A 643 59.53 -23.54 -41.11
C ILE A 643 59.36 -22.15 -40.45
N MET A 644 58.39 -22.00 -39.55
CA MET A 644 58.20 -20.77 -38.78
C MET A 644 57.44 -21.03 -37.47
N VAL A 645 58.21 -20.98 -36.37
CA VAL A 645 57.86 -20.77 -34.95
C VAL A 645 56.38 -20.99 -34.55
N GLU A 646 56.14 -22.13 -33.93
CA GLU A 646 54.86 -22.57 -33.35
C GLU A 646 54.34 -21.61 -32.26
N LYS A 647 53.07 -21.21 -32.37
CA LYS A 647 52.40 -20.17 -31.57
C LYS A 647 51.91 -20.73 -30.23
N MET A 648 52.26 -20.11 -29.09
CA MET A 648 51.64 -20.41 -27.79
C MET A 648 50.68 -19.28 -27.38
N SER A 649 49.44 -19.62 -27.02
CA SER A 649 48.44 -18.66 -26.56
C SER A 649 48.50 -18.55 -25.04
N VAL A 650 48.75 -17.35 -24.51
CA VAL A 650 48.97 -17.10 -23.07
C VAL A 650 48.22 -15.83 -22.67
N ARG A 651 47.93 -15.63 -21.38
CA ARG A 651 47.32 -14.38 -20.89
C ARG A 651 48.41 -13.49 -20.31
N GLU A 652 48.59 -12.31 -20.88
CA GLU A 652 49.46 -11.29 -20.31
C GLU A 652 48.68 -10.51 -19.24
N TRP A 653 49.28 -10.44 -18.05
CA TRP A 653 48.76 -9.64 -16.95
C TRP A 653 49.36 -8.23 -17.02
N LEU A 654 48.49 -7.22 -17.07
CA LEU A 654 48.89 -5.80 -17.17
C LEU A 654 48.77 -5.08 -15.82
N HIS A 655 47.64 -5.27 -15.14
CA HIS A 655 47.38 -4.79 -13.77
C HIS A 655 46.23 -5.60 -13.13
N ALA A 656 45.92 -5.36 -11.84
CA ALA A 656 44.99 -6.17 -11.06
C ALA A 656 43.62 -6.44 -11.74
N ASN A 657 43.08 -5.45 -12.45
CA ASN A 657 41.73 -5.51 -13.04
C ASN A 657 41.72 -5.89 -14.53
N HIS A 658 42.87 -5.99 -15.19
CA HIS A 658 42.93 -6.20 -16.64
C HIS A 658 43.96 -7.23 -17.07
N ARG A 659 43.50 -8.22 -17.85
CA ARG A 659 44.31 -9.29 -18.45
C ARG A 659 43.98 -9.37 -19.93
N ARG A 660 44.99 -9.46 -20.80
CA ARG A 660 44.80 -9.61 -22.24
C ARG A 660 45.30 -10.97 -22.72
N LEU A 661 44.64 -11.55 -23.71
CA LEU A 661 45.09 -12.80 -24.33
C LEU A 661 46.06 -12.46 -25.46
N VAL A 662 47.28 -13.00 -25.41
CA VAL A 662 48.34 -12.75 -26.38
C VAL A 662 48.91 -14.06 -26.92
N LYS A 663 49.53 -14.01 -28.09
CA LYS A 663 50.33 -15.13 -28.61
C LYS A 663 51.80 -14.77 -28.47
N VAL A 664 52.61 -15.64 -27.89
CA VAL A 664 54.05 -15.44 -27.77
C VAL A 664 54.75 -16.02 -29.00
N ARG A 665 55.66 -15.26 -29.61
CA ARG A 665 56.48 -15.67 -30.75
C ARG A 665 57.95 -15.38 -30.46
N PHE A 666 58.80 -16.37 -30.68
CA PHE A 666 60.25 -16.18 -30.69
C PHE A 666 60.68 -15.67 -32.07
N GLY A 667 61.48 -14.61 -32.10
CA GLY A 667 62.05 -14.06 -33.33
C GLY A 667 63.25 -14.88 -33.82
N PRO A 668 63.76 -14.62 -35.04
CA PRO A 668 65.00 -15.20 -35.54
C PRO A 668 66.26 -14.58 -34.89
N GLN A 669 66.13 -13.38 -34.34
CA GLN A 669 67.11 -12.75 -33.45
C GLN A 669 66.73 -13.06 -32.00
N ALA A 670 67.62 -12.76 -31.03
CA ALA A 670 67.38 -12.96 -29.60
C ALA A 670 66.30 -12.00 -29.04
N GLU A 671 65.10 -12.01 -29.61
CA GLU A 671 63.93 -11.20 -29.27
C GLU A 671 62.68 -12.08 -29.17
N MET A 672 61.80 -11.75 -28.22
CA MET A 672 60.49 -12.38 -28.06
C MET A 672 59.38 -11.36 -28.27
N HIS A 673 58.42 -11.66 -29.14
CA HIS A 673 57.28 -10.79 -29.42
C HIS A 673 56.01 -11.34 -28.77
N THR A 674 55.25 -10.49 -28.09
CA THR A 674 53.83 -10.74 -27.83
C THR A 674 53.02 -10.15 -28.98
N VAL A 675 52.16 -10.95 -29.59
CA VAL A 675 51.30 -10.52 -30.69
C VAL A 675 49.82 -10.60 -30.30
N ASP A 676 49.03 -9.66 -30.79
CA ASP A 676 47.57 -9.67 -30.62
C ASP A 676 46.95 -10.80 -31.45
N ARG A 677 45.64 -11.04 -31.24
CA ARG A 677 44.81 -11.96 -31.99
C ARG A 677 44.85 -11.71 -33.50
N LYS A 678 45.01 -10.44 -33.93
CA LYS A 678 45.16 -10.03 -35.34
C LYS A 678 46.55 -10.29 -35.93
N GLY A 679 47.53 -10.67 -35.10
CA GLY A 679 48.91 -10.90 -35.51
C GLY A 679 49.81 -9.66 -35.47
N GLU A 680 49.28 -8.52 -35.06
CA GLU A 680 50.05 -7.29 -34.80
C GLU A 680 50.95 -7.47 -33.58
N LYS A 681 52.19 -6.95 -33.67
CA LYS A 681 53.14 -6.99 -32.55
C LYS A 681 52.70 -5.99 -31.49
N LEU A 682 52.39 -6.48 -30.29
CA LEU A 682 52.00 -5.66 -29.13
C LEU A 682 53.21 -5.20 -28.33
N ARG A 683 54.19 -6.10 -28.14
CA ARG A 683 55.42 -5.84 -27.40
C ARG A 683 56.54 -6.70 -27.94
N SER A 684 57.75 -6.16 -27.97
CA SER A 684 58.99 -6.89 -28.25
C SER A 684 59.86 -6.82 -27.01
N VAL A 685 60.28 -7.97 -26.49
CA VAL A 685 61.27 -8.08 -25.41
C VAL A 685 62.58 -8.51 -26.08
N ASN A 686 63.54 -7.60 -26.13
CA ASN A 686 64.85 -7.85 -26.72
C ASN A 686 65.82 -8.33 -25.62
N PHE A 687 66.51 -9.43 -25.88
CA PHE A 687 67.47 -10.02 -24.96
C PHE A 687 68.93 -9.76 -25.35
N ALA A 688 69.21 -9.12 -26.51
CA ALA A 688 70.53 -8.93 -27.14
C ALA A 688 71.65 -8.62 -26.15
N ASN A 689 71.44 -7.68 -25.23
CA ASN A 689 72.44 -7.12 -24.33
C ASN A 689 72.45 -7.77 -22.93
N CYS A 690 71.87 -8.96 -22.77
CA CYS A 690 71.81 -9.69 -21.50
C CYS A 690 72.35 -11.11 -21.66
N ASP A 691 73.40 -11.44 -20.90
CA ASP A 691 73.97 -12.79 -20.86
C ASP A 691 73.20 -13.74 -19.93
N THR A 692 72.55 -13.18 -18.90
CA THR A 692 71.71 -13.90 -17.94
C THR A 692 70.30 -13.30 -17.88
N ILE A 693 69.28 -14.15 -17.96
CA ILE A 693 67.86 -13.74 -17.89
C ILE A 693 67.23 -14.41 -16.68
N THR A 694 66.61 -13.61 -15.81
CA THR A 694 65.90 -14.11 -14.62
C THR A 694 64.42 -14.28 -14.91
N VAL A 695 63.93 -15.49 -14.65
CA VAL A 695 62.52 -15.86 -14.81
C VAL A 695 62.01 -16.40 -13.49
N GLU A 696 60.94 -15.82 -12.97
CA GLU A 696 60.33 -16.25 -11.72
C GLU A 696 59.03 -16.98 -12.02
N GLU A 697 58.96 -18.26 -11.66
CA GLU A 697 57.75 -19.06 -11.81
C GLU A 697 56.95 -19.13 -10.50
N SER A 698 55.62 -19.16 -10.63
CA SER A 698 54.77 -19.29 -9.47
C SER A 698 54.89 -20.67 -8.83
N GLN A 699 55.07 -20.75 -7.52
CA GLN A 699 55.02 -22.03 -6.78
C GLN A 699 53.67 -22.74 -7.00
N VAL A 700 53.72 -24.07 -7.00
CA VAL A 700 52.53 -24.93 -7.21
C VAL A 700 51.87 -25.15 -5.85
N ASP A 701 50.99 -24.24 -5.44
CA ASP A 701 50.11 -24.50 -4.29
C ASP A 701 49.12 -25.61 -4.68
N GLY A 702 48.91 -26.61 -3.83
CA GLY A 702 48.01 -27.76 -4.05
C GLY A 702 46.52 -27.44 -4.31
N SER A 703 46.17 -26.17 -4.46
CA SER A 703 44.83 -25.71 -4.82
C SER A 703 44.62 -25.70 -6.33
N LYS A 704 43.82 -26.65 -6.84
CA LYS A 704 43.43 -26.81 -8.26
C LYS A 704 42.80 -25.57 -8.94
N LYS A 705 42.59 -24.45 -8.24
CA LYS A 705 41.88 -23.26 -8.77
C LYS A 705 42.78 -22.13 -9.26
N LYS A 706 44.06 -22.05 -8.86
CA LYS A 706 44.94 -20.92 -9.25
C LYS A 706 45.78 -21.29 -10.48
N ARG A 707 45.69 -20.45 -11.52
CA ARG A 707 46.46 -20.60 -12.76
C ARG A 707 47.94 -20.27 -12.54
N PRO A 708 48.88 -21.03 -13.16
CA PRO A 708 50.30 -20.79 -13.00
C PRO A 708 50.76 -19.52 -13.74
N LEU A 709 51.69 -18.78 -13.12
CA LEU A 709 52.29 -17.55 -13.67
C LEU A 709 53.78 -17.74 -13.94
N VAL A 710 54.28 -16.97 -14.90
CA VAL A 710 55.71 -16.73 -15.16
C VAL A 710 55.93 -15.23 -15.26
N LEU A 711 56.86 -14.72 -14.47
CA LEU A 711 57.36 -13.36 -14.53
C LEU A 711 58.73 -13.37 -15.19
N ILE A 712 58.87 -12.71 -16.33
CA ILE A 712 60.16 -12.51 -16.99
C ILE A 712 60.61 -11.10 -16.64
N ARG A 713 61.73 -11.00 -15.91
CA ARG A 713 62.30 -9.70 -15.55
C ARG A 713 63.06 -9.12 -16.73
N VAL A 714 62.68 -7.93 -17.14
CA VAL A 714 63.33 -7.25 -18.27
C VAL A 714 64.22 -6.14 -17.71
N PRO A 715 65.56 -6.26 -17.82
CA PRO A 715 66.46 -5.24 -17.28
C PRO A 715 66.17 -3.86 -17.86
N LYS A 716 66.01 -2.86 -16.99
CA LYS A 716 65.77 -1.46 -17.34
C LYS A 716 64.47 -1.21 -18.17
N ASP A 717 63.51 -2.14 -18.24
CA ASP A 717 62.15 -1.94 -18.78
C ASP A 717 61.10 -2.58 -17.83
N HIS A 718 59.80 -2.43 -18.10
CA HIS A 718 58.75 -3.09 -17.30
C HIS A 718 58.77 -4.61 -17.47
N ASP A 719 58.35 -5.38 -16.47
CA ASP A 719 58.38 -6.84 -16.54
C ASP A 719 57.28 -7.42 -17.44
N LEU A 720 57.45 -8.66 -17.87
CA LEU A 720 56.42 -9.40 -18.62
C LEU A 720 55.85 -10.53 -17.78
N VAL A 721 54.56 -10.44 -17.44
CA VAL A 721 53.84 -11.43 -16.62
C VAL A 721 52.89 -12.24 -17.49
N LEU A 722 53.09 -13.55 -17.54
CA LEU A 722 52.34 -14.50 -18.35
C LEU A 722 51.59 -15.53 -17.49
N GLU A 723 50.27 -15.65 -17.68
CA GLU A 723 49.37 -16.60 -17.02
C GLU A 723 48.96 -17.72 -17.98
N PHE A 724 49.27 -18.97 -17.60
CA PHE A 724 49.04 -20.18 -18.38
C PHE A 724 47.78 -20.91 -17.93
N ASP A 725 47.20 -21.76 -18.79
CA ASP A 725 46.03 -22.56 -18.42
C ASP A 725 46.40 -23.77 -17.56
N SER A 726 47.63 -24.30 -17.67
CA SER A 726 48.12 -25.43 -16.88
C SER A 726 49.61 -25.36 -16.54
N VAL A 727 50.03 -26.11 -15.50
CA VAL A 727 51.46 -26.22 -15.12
C VAL A 727 52.27 -26.90 -16.23
N SER A 728 51.65 -27.80 -16.99
CA SER A 728 52.26 -28.45 -18.16
C SER A 728 52.57 -27.43 -19.27
N GLU A 729 51.65 -26.51 -19.57
CA GLU A 729 51.90 -25.44 -20.54
C GLU A 729 52.97 -24.47 -20.08
N ARG A 730 52.99 -24.12 -18.78
CA ARG A 730 54.07 -23.32 -18.19
C ARG A 730 55.43 -24.00 -18.39
N ARG A 731 55.53 -25.29 -18.05
CA ARG A 731 56.77 -26.07 -18.21
C ARG A 731 57.21 -26.16 -19.67
N LYS A 732 56.26 -26.37 -20.59
CA LYS A 732 56.53 -26.32 -22.04
C LYS A 732 57.06 -24.95 -22.47
N PHE A 733 56.52 -23.86 -21.94
CA PHE A 733 56.99 -22.51 -22.24
C PHE A 733 58.42 -22.29 -21.73
N ILE A 734 58.70 -22.63 -20.48
CA ILE A 734 60.03 -22.48 -19.88
C ILE A 734 61.07 -23.30 -20.66
N ASN A 735 60.80 -24.57 -20.95
CA ASN A 735 61.72 -25.42 -21.73
C ASN A 735 61.98 -24.86 -23.13
N LYS A 736 60.94 -24.28 -23.78
CA LYS A 736 61.08 -23.63 -25.09
C LYS A 736 61.88 -22.33 -25.00
N LEU A 737 61.67 -21.54 -23.95
CA LEU A 737 62.43 -20.31 -23.69
C LEU A 737 63.90 -20.64 -23.42
N GLU A 738 64.17 -21.68 -22.64
CA GLU A 738 65.53 -22.16 -22.36
C GLU A 738 66.24 -22.64 -23.63
N ALA A 739 65.57 -23.44 -24.47
CA ALA A 739 66.12 -23.88 -25.76
C ALA A 739 66.41 -22.69 -26.70
N PHE A 740 65.50 -21.70 -26.75
CA PHE A 740 65.69 -20.48 -27.53
C PHE A 740 66.90 -19.67 -27.04
N LEU A 741 67.04 -19.47 -25.73
CA LEU A 741 68.16 -18.74 -25.14
C LEU A 741 69.50 -19.48 -25.33
N ASN A 742 69.52 -20.81 -25.19
CA ASN A 742 70.70 -21.63 -25.47
C ASN A 742 71.16 -21.51 -26.93
N SER A 743 70.22 -21.46 -27.89
CA SER A 743 70.55 -21.28 -29.31
C SER A 743 71.26 -19.95 -29.61
N HIS A 744 71.06 -18.95 -28.75
CA HIS A 744 71.71 -17.64 -28.82
C HIS A 744 72.82 -17.46 -27.77
N LYS A 745 73.31 -18.54 -27.15
CA LYS A 745 74.38 -18.54 -26.12
C LYS A 745 74.06 -17.72 -24.85
N LYS A 746 72.80 -17.74 -24.39
CA LYS A 746 72.34 -17.01 -23.19
C LYS A 746 71.90 -17.96 -22.09
N HIS A 747 72.15 -17.60 -20.84
CA HIS A 747 71.84 -18.42 -19.68
C HIS A 747 70.50 -18.01 -19.03
N LEU A 748 69.64 -18.99 -18.76
CA LEU A 748 68.36 -18.81 -18.06
C LEU A 748 68.50 -19.13 -16.57
N VAL A 749 68.14 -18.21 -15.69
CA VAL A 749 68.06 -18.43 -14.23
C VAL A 749 66.59 -18.49 -13.83
N THR A 750 66.14 -19.62 -13.30
CA THR A 750 64.75 -19.82 -12.88
C THR A 750 64.63 -19.76 -11.36
N LEU A 751 63.78 -18.88 -10.84
CA LEU A 751 63.47 -18.74 -9.41
C LEU A 751 62.01 -19.12 -9.16
N GLN A 752 61.70 -19.64 -7.97
CA GLN A 752 60.32 -19.95 -7.58
C GLN A 752 59.85 -18.99 -6.49
N ALA A 753 58.68 -18.37 -6.69
CA ALA A 753 58.08 -17.48 -5.70
C ALA A 753 56.56 -17.65 -5.58
N PRO A 754 55.95 -17.26 -4.45
CA PRO A 754 54.50 -17.26 -4.29
C PRO A 754 53.82 -16.33 -5.31
N ARG A 755 52.65 -16.73 -5.81
CA ARG A 755 51.90 -15.99 -6.85
C ARG A 755 51.66 -14.52 -6.49
N ASP A 756 51.24 -14.26 -5.27
CA ASP A 756 50.85 -12.91 -4.85
C ASP A 756 52.09 -12.02 -4.64
N PHE A 757 53.22 -12.62 -4.24
CA PHE A 757 54.51 -11.95 -4.17
C PHE A 757 55.04 -11.57 -5.56
N LEU A 758 54.94 -12.47 -6.55
CA LEU A 758 55.31 -12.19 -7.95
C LEU A 758 54.56 -10.98 -8.51
N LEU A 759 53.24 -10.91 -8.29
CA LEU A 759 52.41 -9.79 -8.77
C LEU A 759 52.70 -8.49 -8.01
N ALA A 760 53.05 -8.57 -6.73
CA ALA A 760 53.41 -7.41 -5.92
C ALA A 760 54.78 -6.85 -6.33
N GLN A 761 55.75 -7.70 -6.68
CA GLN A 761 57.10 -7.28 -7.06
C GLN A 761 57.22 -6.87 -8.53
N ALA A 762 56.37 -7.39 -9.43
CA ALA A 762 56.43 -7.10 -10.86
C ALA A 762 56.32 -5.60 -11.17
N GLU A 763 57.25 -5.09 -11.97
CA GLU A 763 57.21 -3.73 -12.49
C GLU A 763 56.26 -3.66 -13.68
N THR A 764 55.04 -3.16 -13.48
CA THR A 764 54.06 -2.97 -14.56
C THR A 764 54.31 -1.68 -15.33
N ARG A 765 53.77 -1.58 -16.55
CA ARG A 765 53.79 -0.34 -17.33
C ARG A 765 53.25 0.87 -16.55
N GLU A 766 52.18 0.69 -15.77
CA GLU A 766 51.60 1.77 -14.96
C GLU A 766 52.54 2.20 -13.81
N ARG A 767 53.18 1.23 -13.14
CA ARG A 767 54.15 1.51 -12.08
C ARG A 767 55.40 2.20 -12.64
N ARG A 768 55.89 1.72 -13.78
CA ARG A 768 57.00 2.35 -14.51
C ARG A 768 56.64 3.77 -14.96
N GLN A 769 55.42 4.00 -15.46
CA GLN A 769 54.94 5.34 -15.80
C GLN A 769 54.92 6.28 -14.58
N LYS A 770 54.43 5.80 -13.41
CA LYS A 770 54.45 6.59 -12.17
C LYS A 770 55.88 6.90 -11.70
N ARG A 771 56.81 5.94 -11.84
CA ARG A 771 58.24 6.17 -11.56
C ARG A 771 58.86 7.20 -12.52
N LEU A 772 58.51 7.14 -13.81
CA LEU A 772 58.94 8.13 -14.80
C LEU A 772 58.36 9.52 -14.51
N GLU A 773 57.08 9.61 -14.11
CA GLU A 773 56.47 10.87 -13.66
C GLU A 773 57.18 11.43 -12.42
N HIS A 774 57.59 10.55 -11.49
CA HIS A 774 58.39 10.93 -10.33
C HIS A 774 59.81 11.40 -10.74
N PHE A 775 60.47 10.68 -11.66
CA PHE A 775 61.75 11.07 -12.27
C PHE A 775 61.70 12.47 -12.87
N PHE A 776 60.68 12.76 -13.70
CA PHE A 776 60.53 14.08 -14.33
C PHE A 776 60.22 15.16 -13.29
N ARG A 777 59.36 14.86 -12.31
CA ARG A 777 59.03 15.80 -11.24
C ARG A 777 60.25 16.18 -10.41
N GLU A 778 61.08 15.21 -10.04
CA GLU A 778 62.35 15.45 -9.32
C GLU A 778 63.35 16.25 -10.17
N ALA A 779 63.52 15.89 -11.45
CA ALA A 779 64.40 16.63 -12.36
C ALA A 779 63.95 18.10 -12.53
N TYR A 780 62.65 18.36 -12.63
CA TYR A 780 62.09 19.72 -12.71
C TYR A 780 62.18 20.48 -11.39
N ALA A 781 61.98 19.81 -10.26
CA ALA A 781 62.15 20.41 -8.94
C ALA A 781 63.60 20.87 -8.71
N LEU A 782 64.59 20.09 -9.13
CA LEU A 782 66.02 20.43 -9.01
C LEU A 782 66.44 21.57 -9.96
N THR A 783 65.90 21.62 -11.18
CA THR A 783 66.27 22.63 -12.19
C THR A 783 65.59 23.99 -11.97
N PHE A 784 64.29 23.99 -11.67
CA PHE A 784 63.48 25.20 -11.55
C PHE A 784 63.25 25.68 -10.11
N GLY A 785 63.60 24.85 -9.11
CA GLY A 785 63.54 25.17 -7.68
C GLY A 785 62.11 25.22 -7.14
N LEU A 786 61.75 24.28 -6.27
CA LEU A 786 60.59 24.47 -5.39
C LEU A 786 60.92 25.58 -4.37
N ARG A 787 59.94 26.42 -4.00
CA ARG A 787 60.16 27.50 -3.02
C ARG A 787 60.62 26.90 -1.68
N PRO A 788 61.45 27.61 -0.89
CA PRO A 788 61.83 27.15 0.45
C PRO A 788 60.56 27.00 1.31
N GLY A 789 60.15 25.77 1.61
CA GLY A 789 58.95 25.50 2.42
C GLY A 789 58.14 24.25 2.03
N GLU A 790 58.22 23.78 0.78
CA GLU A 790 57.60 22.49 0.40
C GLU A 790 58.40 21.32 0.99
N ARG A 791 57.84 20.66 2.01
CA ARG A 791 58.45 19.46 2.60
C ARG A 791 58.36 18.25 1.66
N ARG A 792 59.51 17.61 1.45
CA ARG A 792 59.66 16.25 0.90
C ARG A 792 58.73 15.28 1.62
N ARG A 793 57.95 14.51 0.86
CA ARG A 793 57.11 13.45 1.42
C ARG A 793 57.70 12.10 1.03
N GLY A 794 58.50 11.53 1.95
CA GLY A 794 58.96 10.13 1.92
C GLY A 794 60.28 9.92 1.16
N ASP A 795 61.40 10.16 1.84
CA ASP A 795 62.78 9.95 1.37
C ASP A 795 63.19 8.46 1.28
N GLU A 796 62.33 7.57 0.75
CA GLU A 796 62.73 6.18 0.42
C GLU A 796 62.93 5.94 -1.09
N ASP A 797 62.37 6.79 -1.97
CA ASP A 797 62.42 6.59 -3.43
C ASP A 797 63.45 7.47 -4.17
N GLY A 798 64.13 8.42 -3.50
CA GLY A 798 65.11 9.31 -4.13
C GLY A 798 66.29 8.57 -4.78
N ASP A 799 66.77 7.53 -4.10
CA ASP A 799 67.84 6.64 -4.60
C ASP A 799 67.40 5.79 -5.79
N VAL A 800 66.11 5.42 -5.84
CA VAL A 800 65.53 4.64 -6.93
C VAL A 800 65.42 5.50 -8.20
N VAL A 801 65.07 6.79 -8.06
CA VAL A 801 64.99 7.75 -9.18
C VAL A 801 66.34 7.97 -9.85
N MET A 802 67.41 8.16 -9.06
CA MET A 802 68.75 8.40 -9.63
C MET A 802 69.28 7.22 -10.46
N ARG A 803 68.77 6.00 -10.19
CA ARG A 803 69.14 4.77 -10.93
C ARG A 803 68.24 4.49 -12.15
N THR A 804 67.18 5.26 -12.36
CA THR A 804 66.31 5.06 -13.52
C THR A 804 66.90 5.68 -14.79
N SER A 805 66.74 4.96 -15.91
CA SER A 805 67.16 5.41 -17.24
C SER A 805 65.98 5.37 -18.21
N LEU A 806 65.95 6.35 -19.10
CA LEU A 806 64.93 6.53 -20.12
C LEU A 806 65.35 5.87 -21.42
N SER A 807 64.48 5.07 -22.01
CA SER A 807 64.63 4.66 -23.41
C SER A 807 64.17 5.78 -24.35
N LYS A 808 64.61 5.73 -25.62
CA LYS A 808 64.18 6.66 -26.67
C LYS A 808 62.66 6.75 -26.81
N ALA A 809 61.95 5.63 -26.69
CA ALA A 809 60.49 5.60 -26.79
C ALA A 809 59.80 6.25 -25.58
N GLU A 810 60.37 6.12 -24.38
CA GLU A 810 59.85 6.75 -23.16
C GLU A 810 60.12 8.24 -23.14
N PHE A 811 61.32 8.64 -23.60
CA PHE A 811 61.67 10.04 -23.82
C PHE A 811 60.74 10.70 -24.84
N ALA A 812 60.48 10.03 -25.98
CA ALA A 812 59.51 10.49 -26.98
C ALA A 812 58.10 10.64 -26.40
N SER A 813 57.63 9.62 -25.66
CA SER A 813 56.31 9.63 -25.04
C SER A 813 56.17 10.72 -23.97
N ALA A 814 57.25 11.08 -23.28
CA ALA A 814 57.26 12.17 -22.31
C ALA A 814 57.11 13.54 -23.00
N LEU A 815 57.72 13.71 -24.18
CA LEU A 815 57.57 14.88 -25.05
C LEU A 815 56.25 14.88 -25.85
N GLY A 816 55.43 13.82 -25.76
CA GLY A 816 54.21 13.68 -26.55
C GLY A 816 54.44 13.43 -28.05
N MET A 817 55.64 13.01 -28.42
CA MET A 817 56.09 12.77 -29.80
C MET A 817 56.22 11.28 -30.11
N LYS A 818 56.29 10.92 -31.40
CA LYS A 818 56.55 9.54 -31.81
C LYS A 818 58.05 9.20 -31.66
N PRO A 819 58.42 7.95 -31.32
CA PRO A 819 59.83 7.55 -31.12
C PRO A 819 60.72 7.68 -32.37
N ASP A 820 60.13 7.63 -33.55
CA ASP A 820 60.77 7.74 -34.87
C ASP A 820 60.86 9.19 -35.38
N ALA A 821 60.30 10.17 -34.65
CA ALA A 821 60.40 11.57 -35.03
C ALA A 821 61.87 12.03 -35.09
N VAL A 822 62.22 12.76 -36.15
CA VAL A 822 63.58 13.23 -36.44
C VAL A 822 64.15 14.05 -35.27
N PHE A 823 63.35 14.95 -34.71
CA PHE A 823 63.72 15.76 -33.54
C PHE A 823 64.04 14.92 -32.30
N VAL A 824 63.22 13.90 -32.02
CA VAL A 824 63.47 12.99 -30.88
C VAL A 824 64.78 12.23 -31.10
N ARG A 825 65.08 11.81 -32.34
CA ARG A 825 66.34 11.13 -32.67
C ARG A 825 67.55 12.05 -32.44
N MET A 826 67.51 13.27 -32.97
CA MET A 826 68.60 14.24 -32.84
C MET A 826 68.82 14.64 -31.37
N MET A 827 67.75 14.99 -30.66
CA MET A 827 67.83 15.35 -29.24
C MET A 827 68.34 14.18 -28.38
N PHE A 828 67.84 12.97 -28.63
CA PHE A 828 68.28 11.78 -27.88
C PHE A 828 69.78 11.52 -28.04
N ASN A 829 70.32 11.64 -29.27
CA ASN A 829 71.73 11.41 -29.57
C ASN A 829 72.68 12.45 -28.93
N ILE A 830 72.18 13.62 -28.54
CA ILE A 830 72.96 14.65 -27.84
C ILE A 830 72.91 14.47 -26.33
N VAL A 831 71.72 14.14 -25.81
CA VAL A 831 71.52 13.95 -24.38
C VAL A 831 72.24 12.70 -23.89
N ASP A 832 72.26 11.64 -24.71
CA ASP A 832 73.02 10.41 -24.49
C ASP A 832 74.53 10.65 -24.73
N LYS A 833 75.22 11.13 -23.69
CA LYS A 833 76.64 11.53 -23.77
C LYS A 833 77.55 10.31 -23.82
N ASP A 834 77.18 9.23 -23.14
CA ASP A 834 77.94 7.98 -23.13
C ASP A 834 77.58 7.05 -24.30
N SER A 835 76.58 7.42 -25.10
CA SER A 835 76.09 6.67 -26.26
C SER A 835 75.65 5.25 -25.90
N ASP A 836 75.11 5.06 -24.68
CA ASP A 836 74.64 3.76 -24.19
C ASP A 836 73.24 3.38 -24.73
N GLY A 837 72.62 4.27 -25.51
CA GLY A 837 71.30 4.09 -26.12
C GLY A 837 70.15 4.37 -25.15
N ARG A 838 70.43 4.95 -23.98
CA ARG A 838 69.50 5.37 -22.93
C ARG A 838 69.92 6.74 -22.41
N ILE A 839 69.04 7.37 -21.65
CA ILE A 839 69.33 8.65 -20.98
C ILE A 839 69.26 8.43 -19.48
N SER A 840 70.37 8.64 -18.77
CA SER A 840 70.42 8.62 -17.32
C SER A 840 69.81 9.88 -16.69
N PHE A 841 69.51 9.83 -15.39
CA PHE A 841 69.00 10.99 -14.65
C PHE A 841 69.96 12.19 -14.73
N GLN A 842 71.28 11.96 -14.65
CA GLN A 842 72.28 13.02 -14.69
C GLN A 842 72.38 13.67 -16.07
N GLU A 843 72.37 12.86 -17.14
CA GLU A 843 72.40 13.37 -18.51
C GLU A 843 71.17 14.21 -18.85
N PHE A 844 69.99 13.75 -18.42
CA PHE A 844 68.75 14.51 -18.56
C PHE A 844 68.80 15.80 -17.75
N LEU A 845 69.24 15.74 -16.49
CA LEU A 845 69.32 16.91 -15.61
C LEU A 845 70.31 17.96 -16.14
N ASP A 846 71.52 17.54 -16.52
CA ASP A 846 72.54 18.41 -17.13
C ASP A 846 71.97 19.15 -18.34
N THR A 847 71.27 18.42 -19.21
CA THR A 847 70.64 18.97 -20.41
C THR A 847 69.58 20.01 -20.03
N VAL A 848 68.66 19.70 -19.11
CA VAL A 848 67.60 20.62 -18.69
C VAL A 848 68.16 21.85 -17.95
N VAL A 849 69.22 21.70 -17.15
CA VAL A 849 69.92 22.83 -16.51
C VAL A 849 70.58 23.72 -17.55
N LEU A 850 71.20 23.14 -18.58
CA LEU A 850 71.87 23.87 -19.65
C LEU A 850 70.85 24.65 -20.52
N PHE A 851 69.72 24.05 -20.88
CA PHE A 851 68.64 24.75 -21.61
C PHE A 851 67.94 25.83 -20.76
N SER A 852 67.81 25.63 -19.45
CA SER A 852 67.13 26.60 -18.56
C SER A 852 68.02 27.76 -18.11
N ARG A 853 69.26 27.48 -17.65
CA ARG A 853 70.17 28.47 -17.01
C ARG A 853 71.47 28.72 -17.81
N GLY A 854 71.76 27.96 -18.86
CA GLY A 854 72.94 28.14 -19.69
C GLY A 854 72.93 29.47 -20.47
N LYS A 855 74.11 29.96 -20.86
CA LYS A 855 74.21 31.19 -21.66
C LYS A 855 73.65 30.94 -23.06
N THR A 856 73.21 32.00 -23.74
CA THR A 856 72.69 31.89 -25.12
C THR A 856 73.68 31.25 -26.09
N GLU A 857 74.99 31.42 -25.85
CA GLU A 857 76.04 30.77 -26.66
C GLU A 857 76.08 29.26 -26.48
N ASP A 858 75.90 28.77 -25.25
CA ASP A 858 75.86 27.33 -24.94
C ASP A 858 74.63 26.67 -25.57
N LYS A 859 73.49 27.37 -25.57
CA LYS A 859 72.26 26.90 -26.23
C LYS A 859 72.40 26.81 -27.75
N LEU A 860 73.00 27.82 -28.38
CA LEU A 860 73.26 27.81 -29.82
C LEU A 860 74.26 26.72 -30.23
N ARG A 861 75.20 26.38 -29.35
CA ARG A 861 76.13 25.25 -29.57
C ARG A 861 75.41 23.92 -29.60
N ILE A 862 74.52 23.65 -28.65
CA ILE A 862 73.73 22.42 -28.65
C ILE A 862 72.84 22.31 -29.89
N ILE A 863 72.24 23.41 -30.34
CA ILE A 863 71.41 23.40 -31.55
C ILE A 863 72.28 23.15 -32.79
N PHE A 864 73.49 23.70 -32.84
CA PHE A 864 74.45 23.41 -33.90
C PHE A 864 74.84 21.92 -33.90
N ASP A 865 75.20 21.38 -32.74
CA ASP A 865 75.53 19.96 -32.54
C ASP A 865 74.32 19.03 -32.77
N MET A 866 73.10 19.55 -32.73
CA MET A 866 71.86 18.83 -33.06
C MET A 866 71.64 18.70 -34.56
N CYS A 867 72.13 19.67 -35.34
CA CYS A 867 72.05 19.66 -36.79
C CYS A 867 73.15 18.81 -37.41
N ASP A 868 74.36 18.89 -36.86
CA ASP A 868 75.56 18.18 -37.30
C ASP A 868 75.42 16.67 -36.97
N ASN A 869 74.85 15.91 -37.91
CA ASN A 869 74.47 14.51 -37.69
C ASN A 869 75.67 13.57 -37.88
N ASP A 870 76.68 13.97 -38.65
CA ASP A 870 77.91 13.22 -38.88
C ASP A 870 79.09 13.64 -37.96
N ARG A 871 78.89 14.66 -37.13
CA ARG A 871 79.85 15.22 -36.15
C ARG A 871 81.14 15.72 -36.80
N ASN A 872 81.05 16.20 -38.03
CA ASN A 872 82.21 16.68 -38.79
C ASN A 872 82.60 18.13 -38.42
N GLY A 873 81.81 18.82 -37.60
CA GLY A 873 82.04 20.19 -37.13
C GLY A 873 81.53 21.28 -38.08
N VAL A 874 80.82 20.92 -39.15
CA VAL A 874 80.16 21.81 -40.11
C VAL A 874 78.76 21.31 -40.44
N ILE A 875 77.79 22.21 -40.61
CA ILE A 875 76.42 21.82 -41.00
C ILE A 875 76.27 21.97 -42.51
N ASP A 876 75.93 20.90 -43.22
CA ASP A 876 75.61 20.99 -44.64
C ASP A 876 74.14 21.44 -44.88
N LYS A 877 73.84 21.83 -46.12
CA LYS A 877 72.50 22.29 -46.51
C LYS A 877 71.41 21.21 -46.33
N GLY A 878 71.77 19.95 -46.46
CA GLY A 878 70.90 18.79 -46.24
C GLY A 878 70.56 18.61 -44.76
N GLU A 879 71.56 18.62 -43.89
CA GLU A 879 71.45 18.51 -42.44
C GLU A 879 70.62 19.65 -41.83
N PHE A 880 70.88 20.89 -42.28
CA PHE A 880 70.08 22.04 -41.85
C PHE A 880 68.62 21.94 -42.31
N SER A 881 68.38 21.42 -43.53
CA SER A 881 67.03 21.19 -44.04
C SER A 881 66.27 20.12 -43.26
N GLU A 882 66.96 19.07 -42.80
CA GLU A 882 66.36 18.00 -42.01
C GLU A 882 65.94 18.50 -40.62
N MET A 883 66.75 19.35 -39.98
CA MET A 883 66.38 20.01 -38.73
C MET A 883 65.14 20.91 -38.92
N LEU A 884 65.13 21.79 -39.92
CA LEU A 884 64.02 22.72 -40.14
C LEU A 884 62.71 21.99 -40.49
N ARG A 885 62.78 20.93 -41.31
CA ARG A 885 61.63 20.04 -41.55
C ARG A 885 61.09 19.48 -40.24
N SER A 886 61.96 19.01 -39.34
CA SER A 886 61.56 18.45 -38.05
C SER A 886 60.89 19.47 -37.13
N LEU A 887 61.33 20.73 -37.15
CA LEU A 887 60.75 21.82 -36.36
C LEU A 887 59.39 22.28 -36.89
N VAL A 888 59.21 22.33 -38.22
CA VAL A 888 57.93 22.64 -38.86
C VAL A 888 56.90 21.53 -38.58
N GLU A 889 57.32 20.27 -38.59
CA GLU A 889 56.45 19.12 -38.25
C GLU A 889 55.95 19.19 -36.79
N ILE A 890 56.79 19.71 -35.87
CA ILE A 890 56.44 19.95 -34.46
C ILE A 890 55.40 21.06 -34.29
N ALA A 891 55.52 22.15 -35.05
CA ALA A 891 54.65 23.32 -34.92
C ALA A 891 53.18 23.08 -35.34
N ARG A 892 52.87 21.93 -35.98
CA ARG A 892 51.53 21.54 -36.45
C ARG A 892 50.79 22.61 -37.28
N THR A 893 51.50 23.57 -37.84
CA THR A 893 51.01 24.49 -38.87
C THR A 893 51.06 23.74 -40.20
N THR A 894 49.91 23.64 -40.88
CA THR A 894 49.72 23.15 -42.26
C THR A 894 51.00 22.74 -43.00
N SER A 895 51.14 21.44 -43.27
CA SER A 895 52.27 20.82 -43.98
C SER A 895 52.80 21.68 -45.14
N LEU A 896 53.88 22.41 -44.92
CA LEU A 896 54.60 23.14 -45.96
C LEU A 896 55.21 22.13 -46.94
N SER A 897 55.14 22.41 -48.25
CA SER A 897 55.75 21.55 -49.27
C SER A 897 57.28 21.64 -49.21
N ASP A 898 57.97 20.55 -49.56
CA ASP A 898 59.45 20.49 -49.56
C ASP A 898 60.12 21.62 -50.36
N ALA A 899 59.44 22.13 -51.39
CA ALA A 899 59.90 23.26 -52.19
C ALA A 899 59.98 24.58 -51.39
N HIS A 900 58.99 24.88 -50.56
CA HIS A 900 58.96 26.11 -49.75
C HIS A 900 60.02 26.10 -48.64
N VAL A 901 60.30 24.94 -48.04
CA VAL A 901 61.36 24.82 -47.03
C VAL A 901 62.73 25.05 -47.66
N THR A 902 62.94 24.54 -48.88
CA THR A 902 64.19 24.74 -49.61
C THR A 902 64.39 26.20 -50.03
N GLU A 903 63.31 26.87 -50.48
CA GLU A 903 63.32 28.31 -50.81
C GLU A 903 63.60 29.20 -49.59
N LEU A 904 63.04 28.86 -48.42
CA LEU A 904 63.35 29.53 -47.15
C LEU A 904 64.82 29.40 -46.77
N ILE A 905 65.38 28.19 -46.91
CA ILE A 905 66.80 27.92 -46.62
C ILE A 905 67.68 28.72 -47.59
N ASP A 906 67.36 28.73 -48.87
CA ASP A 906 68.09 29.52 -49.86
C ASP A 906 68.05 31.01 -49.57
N GLY A 907 66.88 31.55 -49.17
CA GLY A 907 66.74 32.94 -48.72
C GLY A 907 67.56 33.25 -47.45
N MET A 908 67.62 32.33 -46.48
CA MET A 908 68.43 32.47 -45.27
C MET A 908 69.93 32.48 -45.57
N PHE A 909 70.42 31.63 -46.48
CA PHE A 909 71.82 31.61 -46.90
C PHE A 909 72.22 32.84 -47.73
N GLN A 910 71.28 33.37 -48.53
CA GLN A 910 71.52 34.54 -49.39
C GLN A 910 71.63 35.84 -48.59
N ASN A 911 70.79 36.02 -47.56
CA ASN A 911 70.79 37.23 -46.72
C ASN A 911 72.07 37.38 -45.88
N VAL A 912 72.67 36.28 -45.45
CA VAL A 912 73.91 36.27 -44.62
C VAL A 912 75.18 36.35 -45.50
N GLY A 913 75.05 36.39 -46.83
CA GLY A 913 76.19 36.43 -47.76
C GLY A 913 76.96 35.11 -47.91
N LEU A 914 76.32 33.98 -47.58
CA LEU A 914 76.90 32.63 -47.58
C LEU A 914 76.57 31.82 -48.85
N SER A 915 76.07 32.46 -49.91
CA SER A 915 75.49 31.81 -51.10
C SER A 915 76.43 30.89 -51.91
N ASN A 916 77.75 30.95 -51.67
CA ASN A 916 78.76 30.13 -52.37
C ASN A 916 79.39 29.04 -51.47
N LYS A 917 78.88 28.82 -50.25
CA LYS A 917 79.36 27.77 -49.35
C LYS A 917 78.29 26.69 -49.21
N ASP A 918 78.66 25.44 -49.49
CA ASP A 918 77.77 24.27 -49.31
C ASP A 918 77.68 23.78 -47.85
N PHE A 919 78.50 24.37 -46.96
CA PHE A 919 78.60 24.01 -45.53
C PHE A 919 78.72 25.26 -44.65
N MET A 920 78.20 25.17 -43.42
CA MET A 920 78.20 26.24 -42.42
C MET A 920 79.06 25.87 -41.21
N THR A 921 80.00 26.73 -40.85
CA THR A 921 80.75 26.58 -39.58
C THR A 921 79.92 27.10 -38.40
N TYR A 922 80.31 26.76 -37.16
CA TYR A 922 79.64 27.28 -35.96
C TYR A 922 79.59 28.82 -35.91
N ALA A 923 80.60 29.50 -36.46
CA ALA A 923 80.63 30.96 -36.57
C ALA A 923 79.60 31.48 -37.58
N ASP A 924 79.45 30.81 -38.73
CA ASP A 924 78.48 31.13 -39.77
C ASP A 924 77.03 30.89 -39.26
N PHE A 925 76.81 29.79 -38.54
CA PHE A 925 75.53 29.47 -37.89
C PHE A 925 75.14 30.48 -36.80
N LYS A 926 76.11 30.89 -35.98
CA LYS A 926 75.91 31.93 -34.94
C LYS A 926 75.55 33.28 -35.56
N LEU A 927 76.09 33.60 -36.74
CA LEU A 927 75.78 34.83 -37.47
C LEU A 927 74.35 34.78 -38.02
N MET A 928 73.96 33.68 -38.67
CA MET A 928 72.61 33.46 -39.19
C MET A 928 71.54 33.54 -38.09
N MET A 929 71.77 32.87 -36.95
CA MET A 929 70.85 32.91 -35.80
C MET A 929 70.81 34.27 -35.09
N LYS A 930 71.81 35.13 -35.30
CA LYS A 930 71.82 36.51 -34.77
C LYS A 930 70.92 37.45 -35.57
N GLU A 931 70.72 37.17 -36.86
CA GLU A 931 69.92 38.00 -37.78
C GLU A 931 68.42 37.63 -37.73
N TYR A 932 68.09 36.35 -37.55
CA TYR A 932 66.71 35.83 -37.45
C TYR A 932 66.16 35.68 -36.02
N LYS A 933 66.66 36.50 -35.07
CA LYS A 933 66.36 36.39 -33.62
C LYS A 933 64.87 36.41 -33.21
N GLY A 934 63.96 36.87 -34.08
CA GLY A 934 62.54 37.07 -33.75
C GLY A 934 61.69 35.80 -33.70
N ASP A 935 61.93 34.82 -34.58
CA ASP A 935 61.02 33.67 -34.74
C ASP A 935 61.60 32.33 -34.25
N PHE A 936 62.92 32.15 -34.29
CA PHE A 936 63.58 30.89 -33.89
C PHE A 936 63.83 30.76 -32.39
N VAL A 937 63.84 31.87 -31.64
CA VAL A 937 64.19 31.89 -30.21
C VAL A 937 63.03 31.43 -29.31
N ALA A 938 61.83 31.27 -29.87
CA ALA A 938 60.65 30.74 -29.17
C ALA A 938 60.52 29.21 -29.23
N ILE A 939 61.57 28.48 -29.59
CA ILE A 939 61.61 27.01 -29.54
C ILE A 939 61.92 26.58 -28.11
N GLY A 940 60.90 26.60 -27.25
CA GLY A 940 60.94 25.91 -25.97
C GLY A 940 60.66 24.43 -26.16
N LEU A 941 61.49 23.55 -25.59
CA LEU A 941 61.15 22.14 -25.39
C LEU A 941 59.88 22.09 -24.54
N ASP A 942 58.75 21.71 -25.12
CA ASP A 942 57.49 21.51 -24.39
C ASP A 942 57.55 20.20 -23.61
N CYS A 943 58.29 20.25 -22.52
CA CYS A 943 58.33 19.21 -21.52
C CYS A 943 57.09 19.34 -20.63
N LYS A 944 56.27 18.29 -20.54
CA LYS A 944 55.15 18.24 -19.59
C LYS A 944 55.64 18.51 -18.17
N GLY A 945 55.42 19.73 -17.66
CA GLY A 945 55.61 20.06 -16.25
C GLY A 945 56.54 21.23 -15.86
N ALA A 946 57.06 22.07 -16.77
CA ALA A 946 57.88 23.24 -16.39
C ALA A 946 57.40 24.57 -17.03
N LYS A 947 57.39 25.69 -16.27
CA LYS A 947 57.09 27.05 -16.77
C LYS A 947 58.37 27.87 -16.92
N GLN A 948 58.48 28.67 -18.00
CA GLN A 948 59.53 29.68 -18.20
C GLN A 948 58.95 31.10 -18.33
N ASN A 949 59.74 32.08 -17.88
CA ASN A 949 59.44 33.51 -17.83
C ASN A 949 59.78 34.24 -19.14
N PHE A 950 58.95 35.22 -19.47
CA PHE A 950 59.23 36.48 -20.19
C PHE A 950 59.89 36.41 -21.58
N LEU A 951 59.09 36.59 -22.65
CA LEU A 951 59.32 37.55 -23.75
C LEU A 951 58.15 37.53 -24.76
N ASP A 952 58.16 38.57 -25.60
CA ASP A 952 57.08 39.34 -26.22
C ASP A 952 56.04 38.65 -27.15
N THR A 953 54.97 39.41 -27.41
CA THR A 953 53.60 38.99 -27.77
C THR A 953 53.31 38.97 -29.28
N SER A 954 54.19 38.44 -30.14
CA SER A 954 54.03 38.61 -31.60
C SER A 954 54.13 37.38 -32.51
N THR A 955 54.20 36.13 -32.02
CA THR A 955 54.25 34.93 -32.89
C THR A 955 53.05 34.00 -32.69
N ASN A 956 52.13 34.01 -33.67
CA ASN A 956 50.91 33.21 -33.75
C ASN A 956 51.20 31.74 -34.15
N VAL A 957 51.67 30.93 -33.19
CA VAL A 957 51.59 29.46 -33.27
C VAL A 957 50.79 28.99 -32.06
N ALA A 958 49.76 28.18 -32.31
CA ALA A 958 48.78 27.73 -31.32
C ALA A 958 49.44 26.98 -30.14
N ARG A 959 49.78 27.71 -29.08
CA ARG A 959 50.13 27.17 -27.76
C ARG A 959 48.84 26.69 -27.08
N MET A 960 48.59 25.37 -27.09
CA MET A 960 47.48 24.79 -26.31
C MET A 960 47.83 24.83 -24.81
N THR A 961 47.35 25.89 -24.16
CA THR A 961 47.00 26.05 -22.74
C THR A 961 47.44 24.93 -21.78
N SER A 962 48.55 25.15 -21.08
CA SER A 962 48.86 24.49 -19.81
C SER A 962 48.58 25.45 -18.64
N PHE A 963 47.65 25.03 -17.78
CA PHE A 963 47.23 25.58 -16.49
C PHE A 963 47.80 26.94 -16.07
N HIS A 964 47.00 27.98 -16.31
CA HIS A 964 47.05 29.21 -15.52
C HIS A 964 46.80 28.83 -14.05
N VAL A 965 47.77 29.13 -13.19
CA VAL A 965 47.50 29.47 -11.79
C VAL A 965 48.16 30.83 -11.71
N ASP A 966 47.33 31.87 -11.64
CA ASP A 966 47.79 33.19 -11.21
C ASP A 966 48.68 33.01 -9.97
N PRO A 967 49.67 33.88 -9.71
CA PRO A 967 50.32 33.90 -8.41
C PRO A 967 49.27 34.31 -7.38
N SER A 968 48.45 33.36 -6.94
CA SER A 968 47.68 33.52 -5.73
C SER A 968 48.71 33.61 -4.61
N LEU A 969 48.68 34.75 -3.92
CA LEU A 969 49.17 34.88 -2.56
C LEU A 969 48.42 33.84 -1.72
N HIS A 970 48.88 32.60 -1.75
CA HIS A 970 48.42 31.56 -0.86
C HIS A 970 49.56 31.26 0.09
N ASP A 971 49.53 32.03 1.18
CA ASP A 971 49.89 31.59 2.53
C ASP A 971 49.58 30.10 2.69
N ASP A 972 50.41 29.40 3.47
CA ASP A 972 50.20 28.01 3.89
C ASP A 972 48.78 27.78 4.40
N LYS A 973 47.87 27.46 3.47
CA LYS A 973 46.47 27.23 3.75
C LYS A 973 46.38 25.87 4.44
N GLY A 974 45.97 25.87 5.71
CA GLY A 974 45.72 24.64 6.46
C GLY A 974 44.81 23.66 5.72
N LYS A 975 44.93 22.36 6.02
CA LYS A 975 44.22 21.24 5.36
C LYS A 975 42.71 21.48 5.15
N PHE A 976 42.08 22.25 6.02
CA PHE A 976 40.66 22.61 5.93
C PHE A 976 40.34 23.53 4.74
N LYS A 977 41.16 24.55 4.48
CA LYS A 977 40.93 25.51 3.41
C LYS A 977 41.19 24.90 2.03
N SER A 978 42.18 24.01 1.91
CA SER A 978 42.38 23.19 0.71
C SER A 978 41.19 22.24 0.42
N ARG A 979 40.55 21.69 1.46
CA ARG A 979 39.30 20.92 1.29
C ARG A 979 38.15 21.81 0.83
N ILE A 980 38.01 23.01 1.39
CA ILE A 980 36.98 23.98 0.95
C ILE A 980 37.22 24.37 -0.50
N ASP A 981 38.45 24.73 -0.88
CA ASP A 981 38.77 25.11 -2.25
C ASP A 981 38.43 23.97 -3.22
N CYS A 982 38.73 22.70 -2.87
CA CYS A 982 38.33 21.53 -3.65
C CYS A 982 36.80 21.38 -3.77
N ILE A 983 36.05 21.63 -2.69
CA ILE A 983 34.58 21.61 -2.70
C ILE A 983 34.04 22.74 -3.58
N VAL A 984 34.60 23.95 -3.49
CA VAL A 984 34.19 25.10 -4.29
C VAL A 984 34.45 24.84 -5.77
N THR A 985 35.64 24.34 -6.13
CA THR A 985 35.94 23.95 -7.51
C THR A 985 34.98 22.87 -8.01
N TYR A 986 34.67 21.86 -7.19
CA TYR A 986 33.70 20.83 -7.56
C TYR A 986 32.29 21.39 -7.78
N LEU A 987 31.84 22.32 -6.91
CA LEU A 987 30.55 23.00 -7.03
C LEU A 987 30.49 23.88 -8.28
N GLU A 988 31.56 24.61 -8.60
CA GLU A 988 31.62 25.45 -9.81
C GLU A 988 31.61 24.62 -11.09
N GLU A 989 32.42 23.55 -11.16
CA GLU A 989 32.47 22.64 -12.31
C GLU A 989 31.14 21.91 -12.53
N ASN A 990 30.41 21.59 -11.45
CA ASN A 990 29.18 20.79 -11.51
C ASN A 990 27.89 21.57 -11.22
N ARG A 991 27.93 22.91 -11.19
CA ARG A 991 26.78 23.74 -10.77
C ARG A 991 25.47 23.41 -11.48
N GLN A 992 25.51 23.16 -12.79
CA GLN A 992 24.33 22.81 -13.60
C GLN A 992 23.79 21.42 -13.25
N ASN A 993 24.70 20.43 -13.10
CA ASN A 993 24.34 19.07 -12.70
C ASN A 993 23.70 19.06 -11.31
N ILE A 994 24.26 19.83 -10.37
CA ILE A 994 23.78 19.92 -8.99
C ILE A 994 22.42 20.60 -8.94
N PHE A 995 22.26 21.74 -9.62
CA PHE A 995 20.99 22.46 -9.66
C PHE A 995 19.86 21.60 -10.24
N TYR A 996 20.10 20.92 -11.36
CA TYR A 996 19.06 20.10 -12.00
C TYR A 996 18.73 18.84 -11.19
N LEU A 997 19.73 18.19 -10.57
CA LEU A 997 19.50 17.09 -9.61
C LEU A 997 18.72 17.56 -8.39
N PHE A 998 19.03 18.75 -7.88
CA PHE A 998 18.32 19.35 -6.76
C PHE A 998 16.85 19.60 -7.09
N VAL A 999 16.54 20.17 -8.26
CA VAL A 999 15.15 20.35 -8.72
C VAL A 999 14.42 19.02 -8.84
N PHE A 1000 15.06 18.01 -9.45
CA PHE A 1000 14.48 16.67 -9.57
C PHE A 1000 14.15 16.05 -8.21
N TYR A 1001 15.09 16.07 -7.26
CA TYR A 1001 14.87 15.51 -5.93
C TYR A 1001 13.88 16.32 -5.10
N ILE A 1002 13.88 17.65 -5.20
CA ILE A 1002 12.87 18.49 -4.55
C ILE A 1002 11.48 18.11 -5.04
N ILE A 1003 11.25 18.03 -6.35
CA ILE A 1003 9.93 17.69 -6.90
C ILE A 1003 9.53 16.29 -6.44
N THR A 1004 10.44 15.32 -6.53
CA THR A 1004 10.17 13.92 -6.15
C THR A 1004 9.84 13.81 -4.65
N ILE A 1005 10.61 14.47 -3.78
CA ILE A 1005 10.37 14.45 -2.33
C ILE A 1005 9.10 15.24 -1.99
N ALA A 1006 8.85 16.38 -2.63
CA ALA A 1006 7.65 17.18 -2.40
C ALA A 1006 6.37 16.40 -2.77
N LEU A 1007 6.37 15.68 -3.91
CA LEU A 1007 5.26 14.82 -4.30
C LEU A 1007 5.02 13.70 -3.29
N PHE A 1008 6.10 13.05 -2.83
CA PHE A 1008 6.02 12.03 -1.79
C PHE A 1008 5.44 12.58 -0.49
N VAL A 1009 6.03 13.67 0.03
CA VAL A 1009 5.66 14.28 1.32
C VAL A 1009 4.24 14.84 1.26
N HIS A 1010 3.86 15.49 0.17
CA HIS A 1010 2.50 16.00 -0.01
C HIS A 1010 1.47 14.88 0.09
N GLN A 1011 1.65 13.79 -0.67
CA GLN A 1011 0.74 12.64 -0.61
C GLN A 1011 0.80 11.91 0.74
N PHE A 1012 1.99 11.81 1.34
CA PHE A 1012 2.14 11.21 2.66
C PHE A 1012 1.37 12.00 3.72
N ILE A 1013 1.47 13.34 3.74
CA ILE A 1013 0.74 14.22 4.65
C ILE A 1013 -0.77 14.15 4.36
N TYR A 1014 -1.16 14.20 3.08
CA TYR A 1014 -2.56 14.13 2.67
C TYR A 1014 -3.24 12.87 3.21
N TYR A 1015 -2.63 11.69 3.00
CA TYR A 1015 -3.17 10.42 3.48
C TYR A 1015 -2.94 10.15 4.97
N SER A 1016 -2.02 10.86 5.62
CA SER A 1016 -1.78 10.71 7.06
C SER A 1016 -2.72 11.55 7.92
N PHE A 1017 -3.15 12.73 7.43
CA PHE A 1017 -3.91 13.71 8.21
C PHE A 1017 -5.15 14.24 7.50
N LEU A 1018 -5.07 14.59 6.20
CA LEU A 1018 -6.19 15.25 5.52
C LEU A 1018 -7.33 14.29 5.13
N THR A 1019 -7.04 12.99 4.99
CA THR A 1019 -8.04 11.95 4.70
C THR A 1019 -8.48 11.16 5.93
N GLU A 1020 -8.21 11.64 7.15
CA GLU A 1020 -8.62 10.95 8.39
C GLU A 1020 -10.13 10.67 8.43
N HIS A 1021 -10.95 11.59 7.88
CA HIS A 1021 -12.39 11.44 7.73
C HIS A 1021 -12.85 10.25 6.87
N THR A 1022 -11.98 9.72 6.00
CA THR A 1022 -12.26 8.51 5.20
C THR A 1022 -11.90 7.22 5.92
N ASP A 1023 -11.16 7.32 7.03
CA ASP A 1023 -10.76 6.22 7.92
C ASP A 1023 -10.02 5.05 7.25
N LEU A 1024 -9.49 5.29 6.05
CA LEU A 1024 -8.65 4.34 5.32
C LEU A 1024 -7.41 3.94 6.13
N ARG A 1025 -6.95 4.79 7.05
CA ARG A 1025 -5.76 4.54 7.87
C ARG A 1025 -6.00 3.56 9.02
N HIS A 1026 -7.18 3.54 9.65
CA HIS A 1026 -7.48 2.51 10.65
C HIS A 1026 -7.51 1.11 10.01
N ILE A 1027 -8.02 1.01 8.77
CA ILE A 1027 -8.13 -0.25 8.03
C ILE A 1027 -6.77 -0.71 7.47
N MET A 1028 -6.05 0.18 6.77
CA MET A 1028 -4.83 -0.16 6.01
C MET A 1028 -3.52 0.16 6.74
N GLY A 1029 -3.58 0.86 7.88
CA GLY A 1029 -2.42 1.31 8.63
C GLY A 1029 -1.63 2.42 7.94
N VAL A 1030 -0.37 2.61 8.35
CA VAL A 1030 0.55 3.61 7.79
C VAL A 1030 0.97 3.26 6.34
N GLY A 1031 0.77 2.01 5.92
CA GLY A 1031 1.14 1.56 4.59
C GLY A 1031 0.47 2.35 3.47
N ILE A 1032 -0.75 2.89 3.66
CA ILE A 1032 -1.46 3.65 2.61
C ILE A 1032 -0.76 4.98 2.28
N ALA A 1033 -0.28 5.69 3.30
CA ALA A 1033 0.47 6.94 3.10
C ALA A 1033 1.79 6.66 2.38
N LEU A 1034 2.45 5.55 2.73
CA LEU A 1034 3.70 5.11 2.11
C LEU A 1034 3.50 4.70 0.64
N THR A 1035 2.45 3.93 0.34
CA THR A 1035 2.17 3.47 -1.04
C THR A 1035 1.76 4.63 -1.95
N ARG A 1036 0.87 5.51 -1.49
CA ARG A 1036 0.40 6.67 -2.26
C ARG A 1036 1.50 7.70 -2.49
N GLY A 1037 2.31 7.99 -1.46
CA GLY A 1037 3.51 8.82 -1.60
C GLY A 1037 4.50 8.27 -2.62
N SER A 1038 4.82 6.97 -2.50
CA SER A 1038 5.76 6.33 -3.44
C SER A 1038 5.20 6.25 -4.86
N ALA A 1039 3.89 6.00 -5.02
CA ALA A 1039 3.23 5.94 -6.32
C ALA A 1039 3.32 7.26 -7.09
N ALA A 1040 3.18 8.41 -6.40
CA ALA A 1040 3.34 9.73 -7.01
C ALA A 1040 4.79 10.00 -7.46
N SER A 1041 5.77 9.61 -6.65
CA SER A 1041 7.19 9.70 -7.03
C SER A 1041 7.54 8.78 -8.20
N LEU A 1042 6.93 7.58 -8.24
CA LEU A 1042 7.11 6.61 -9.32
C LEU A 1042 6.52 7.09 -10.64
N SER A 1043 5.29 7.59 -10.64
CA SER A 1043 4.65 8.09 -11.85
C SER A 1043 5.47 9.23 -12.47
N PHE A 1044 5.93 10.18 -11.64
CA PHE A 1044 6.83 11.23 -12.07
C PHE A 1044 8.16 10.68 -12.62
N GLY A 1045 8.82 9.78 -11.88
CA GLY A 1045 10.09 9.19 -12.28
C GLY A 1045 10.02 8.42 -13.60
N TYR A 1046 8.99 7.58 -13.79
CA TYR A 1046 8.81 6.80 -15.01
C TYR A 1046 8.45 7.67 -16.22
N CYS A 1047 7.63 8.72 -16.05
CA CYS A 1047 7.39 9.68 -17.12
C CYS A 1047 8.68 10.38 -17.56
N LEU A 1048 9.55 10.75 -16.60
CA LEU A 1048 10.80 11.45 -16.88
C LEU A 1048 11.83 10.57 -17.59
N LEU A 1049 11.84 9.26 -17.35
CA LEU A 1049 12.76 8.32 -18.01
C LEU A 1049 12.65 8.37 -19.54
N LEU A 1050 11.44 8.54 -20.09
CA LEU A 1050 11.23 8.67 -21.53
C LEU A 1050 11.83 9.96 -22.11
N LEU A 1051 11.71 11.07 -21.37
CA LEU A 1051 12.27 12.36 -21.78
C LEU A 1051 13.80 12.31 -21.87
N THR A 1052 14.47 11.66 -20.92
CA THR A 1052 15.94 11.54 -20.92
C THR A 1052 16.51 10.73 -22.09
N MET A 1053 15.69 9.94 -22.79
CA MET A 1053 16.09 9.14 -23.96
C MET A 1053 15.56 9.69 -25.29
N SER A 1054 14.89 10.85 -25.26
CA SER A 1054 14.36 11.53 -26.45
C SER A 1054 15.47 12.26 -27.21
N ARG A 1055 16.38 11.49 -27.83
CA ARG A 1055 17.62 12.01 -28.44
C ARG A 1055 17.38 13.14 -29.43
N ASN A 1056 16.37 13.03 -30.30
CA ASN A 1056 16.08 14.07 -31.29
C ASN A 1056 15.65 15.39 -30.65
N LEU A 1057 14.82 15.32 -29.61
CA LEU A 1057 14.39 16.48 -28.84
C LEU A 1057 15.57 17.10 -28.08
N LEU A 1058 16.37 16.28 -27.42
CA LEU A 1058 17.53 16.74 -26.66
C LEU A 1058 18.58 17.39 -27.55
N THR A 1059 18.85 16.83 -28.73
CA THR A 1059 19.76 17.44 -29.72
C THR A 1059 19.24 18.80 -30.17
N LYS A 1060 17.94 18.92 -30.46
CA LYS A 1060 17.34 20.21 -30.85
C LYS A 1060 17.37 21.24 -29.71
N LEU A 1061 17.20 20.80 -28.46
CA LEU A 1061 17.26 21.67 -27.28
C LEU A 1061 18.66 22.20 -26.97
N LYS A 1062 19.73 21.54 -27.45
CA LYS A 1062 21.10 22.02 -27.28
C LYS A 1062 21.37 23.31 -28.03
N ASP A 1063 20.68 23.55 -29.15
CA ASP A 1063 20.84 24.78 -29.92
C ASP A 1063 20.22 26.01 -29.23
N PHE A 1064 19.45 25.81 -28.15
CA PHE A 1064 18.83 26.88 -27.38
C PHE A 1064 19.62 27.24 -26.12
N SER A 1065 19.39 28.45 -25.61
CA SER A 1065 19.99 28.95 -24.36
C SER A 1065 19.68 28.10 -23.11
N ILE A 1066 18.75 27.15 -23.20
CA ILE A 1066 18.41 26.19 -22.13
C ILE A 1066 19.64 25.36 -21.70
N GLN A 1067 20.60 25.10 -22.59
CA GLN A 1067 21.84 24.38 -22.25
C GLN A 1067 22.66 25.09 -21.15
N GLN A 1068 22.48 26.40 -20.95
CA GLN A 1068 23.16 27.14 -19.87
C GLN A 1068 22.66 26.76 -18.47
N TYR A 1069 21.45 26.19 -18.37
CA TYR A 1069 20.83 25.81 -17.11
C TYR A 1069 20.68 24.29 -16.94
N ILE A 1070 20.46 23.57 -18.04
CA ILE A 1070 20.25 22.12 -18.04
C ILE A 1070 21.40 21.41 -18.76
N PRO A 1071 22.13 20.49 -18.10
CA PRO A 1071 23.25 19.77 -18.70
C PRO A 1071 22.76 18.65 -19.63
N LEU A 1072 22.28 19.02 -20.82
CA LEU A 1072 21.69 18.09 -21.81
C LEU A 1072 22.67 17.00 -22.29
N ASP A 1073 23.98 17.21 -22.17
CA ASP A 1073 25.01 16.21 -22.50
C ASP A 1073 25.02 15.04 -21.49
N SER A 1074 24.67 15.31 -20.24
CA SER A 1074 24.60 14.36 -19.14
C SER A 1074 23.28 13.58 -19.06
N HIS A 1075 22.48 13.57 -20.13
CA HIS A 1075 21.19 12.87 -20.18
C HIS A 1075 21.26 11.36 -19.83
N ILE A 1076 22.31 10.63 -20.23
CA ILE A 1076 22.49 9.20 -19.93
C ILE A 1076 22.84 8.97 -18.45
N PRO A 1077 23.84 9.67 -17.86
CA PRO A 1077 24.05 9.64 -16.42
C PRO A 1077 22.77 9.96 -15.63
N PHE A 1078 22.05 11.01 -16.03
CA PHE A 1078 20.81 11.42 -15.38
C PHE A 1078 19.71 10.36 -15.50
N HIS A 1079 19.54 9.73 -16.67
CA HIS A 1079 18.63 8.60 -16.84
C HIS A 1079 18.90 7.46 -15.84
N LYS A 1080 20.17 7.14 -15.58
CA LYS A 1080 20.54 6.13 -14.58
C LYS A 1080 20.15 6.56 -13.17
N VAL A 1081 20.36 7.82 -12.81
CA VAL A 1081 19.97 8.37 -11.50
C VAL A 1081 18.45 8.30 -11.31
N VAL A 1082 17.68 8.70 -12.33
CA VAL A 1082 16.21 8.62 -12.31
C VAL A 1082 15.75 7.16 -12.20
N ALA A 1083 16.38 6.24 -12.94
CA ALA A 1083 16.03 4.82 -12.89
C ALA A 1083 16.33 4.19 -11.52
N CYS A 1084 17.48 4.53 -10.90
CA CYS A 1084 17.81 4.08 -9.55
C CYS A 1084 16.84 4.67 -8.50
N THR A 1085 16.45 5.93 -8.66
CA THR A 1085 15.49 6.60 -7.77
C THR A 1085 14.09 5.99 -7.90
N ALA A 1086 13.63 5.74 -9.14
CA ALA A 1086 12.38 5.05 -9.40
C ALA A 1086 12.40 3.63 -8.80
N PHE A 1087 13.46 2.87 -9.01
CA PHE A 1087 13.60 1.53 -8.41
C PHE A 1087 13.54 1.55 -6.87
N PHE A 1088 14.15 2.54 -6.23
CA PHE A 1088 14.06 2.72 -4.77
C PHE A 1088 12.61 2.94 -4.32
N PHE A 1089 11.87 3.86 -4.96
CA PHE A 1089 10.46 4.06 -4.65
C PHE A 1089 9.58 2.86 -5.04
N SER A 1090 9.96 2.04 -6.01
CA SER A 1090 9.26 0.80 -6.35
C SER A 1090 9.32 -0.18 -5.19
N ILE A 1091 10.50 -0.34 -4.56
CA ILE A 1091 10.66 -1.21 -3.38
C ILE A 1091 9.79 -0.70 -2.23
N ILE A 1092 9.82 0.61 -1.95
CA ILE A 1092 9.00 1.20 -0.89
C ILE A 1092 7.51 1.00 -1.17
N HIS A 1093 7.08 1.23 -2.42
CA HIS A 1093 5.69 1.03 -2.85
C HIS A 1093 5.25 -0.42 -2.67
N THR A 1094 6.06 -1.40 -3.08
CA THR A 1094 5.77 -2.83 -2.89
C THR A 1094 5.68 -3.20 -1.42
N ILE A 1095 6.65 -2.77 -0.58
CA ILE A 1095 6.62 -3.03 0.88
C ILE A 1095 5.38 -2.41 1.52
N GLY A 1096 5.03 -1.18 1.14
CA GLY A 1096 3.82 -0.52 1.63
C GLY A 1096 2.55 -1.30 1.28
N HIS A 1097 2.46 -1.88 0.07
CA HIS A 1097 1.32 -2.70 -0.33
C HIS A 1097 1.25 -4.02 0.43
N ILE A 1098 2.38 -4.66 0.74
CA ILE A 1098 2.42 -5.87 1.58
C ILE A 1098 1.87 -5.56 2.98
N ILE A 1099 2.29 -4.45 3.58
CA ILE A 1099 1.79 -3.99 4.89
C ILE A 1099 0.28 -3.72 4.83
N ASN A 1100 -0.18 -3.03 3.77
CA ASN A 1100 -1.60 -2.78 3.55
C ASN A 1100 -2.40 -4.09 3.42
N PHE A 1101 -1.95 -5.04 2.62
CA PHE A 1101 -2.65 -6.31 2.42
C PHE A 1101 -2.65 -7.17 3.68
N TYR A 1102 -1.61 -7.10 4.50
CA TYR A 1102 -1.60 -7.70 5.83
C TYR A 1102 -2.72 -7.08 6.69
N HIS A 1103 -2.72 -5.76 6.87
CA HIS A 1103 -3.74 -5.09 7.68
C HIS A 1103 -5.16 -5.34 7.16
N VAL A 1104 -5.40 -5.22 5.86
CA VAL A 1104 -6.71 -5.47 5.24
C VAL A 1104 -7.15 -6.92 5.46
N SER A 1105 -6.22 -7.88 5.45
CA SER A 1105 -6.53 -9.30 5.70
C SER A 1105 -6.82 -9.61 7.19
N THR A 1106 -6.42 -8.74 8.12
CA THR A 1106 -6.74 -8.88 9.55
C THR A 1106 -8.00 -8.14 9.97
N GLN A 1107 -8.65 -7.41 9.07
CA GLN A 1107 -9.91 -6.72 9.37
C GLN A 1107 -11.12 -7.65 9.25
N PRO A 1108 -12.16 -7.48 10.08
CA PRO A 1108 -13.45 -8.12 9.87
C PRO A 1108 -14.11 -7.62 8.57
N LEU A 1109 -15.04 -8.42 8.05
CA LEU A 1109 -15.70 -8.11 6.79
C LEU A 1109 -16.48 -6.78 6.83
N GLU A 1110 -17.10 -6.46 7.96
CA GLU A 1110 -17.81 -5.19 8.19
C GLU A 1110 -16.90 -3.97 7.94
N ASN A 1111 -15.63 -4.05 8.37
CA ASN A 1111 -14.67 -2.98 8.18
C ASN A 1111 -14.27 -2.81 6.70
N LEU A 1112 -14.23 -3.92 5.95
CA LEU A 1112 -13.90 -3.90 4.52
C LEU A 1112 -14.99 -3.23 3.67
N HIS A 1113 -16.26 -3.31 4.09
CA HIS A 1113 -17.34 -2.58 3.41
C HIS A 1113 -17.18 -1.06 3.48
N CYS A 1114 -16.52 -0.54 4.52
CA CYS A 1114 -16.20 0.89 4.61
C CYS A 1114 -15.08 1.32 3.65
N LEU A 1115 -14.24 0.40 3.18
CA LEU A 1115 -13.14 0.69 2.24
C LEU A 1115 -13.65 0.96 0.82
N THR A 1116 -14.66 0.21 0.38
CA THR A 1116 -15.29 0.40 -0.94
C THR A 1116 -16.72 -0.15 -0.95
N SER A 1117 -17.63 0.62 -1.51
CA SER A 1117 -19.01 0.18 -1.79
C SER A 1117 -19.12 -0.67 -3.04
N GLU A 1118 -18.05 -0.84 -3.83
CA GLU A 1118 -18.10 -1.58 -5.09
C GLU A 1118 -17.79 -3.07 -4.91
N ILE A 1119 -17.02 -3.42 -3.88
CA ILE A 1119 -16.62 -4.81 -3.61
C ILE A 1119 -17.46 -5.35 -2.46
N HIS A 1120 -18.25 -6.38 -2.76
CA HIS A 1120 -19.02 -7.12 -1.75
C HIS A 1120 -18.46 -8.53 -1.65
N PHE A 1121 -18.21 -8.96 -0.42
CA PHE A 1121 -17.91 -10.36 -0.14
C PHE A 1121 -19.11 -11.02 0.52
N PRO A 1122 -19.35 -12.31 0.24
CA PRO A 1122 -20.29 -13.09 1.02
C PRO A 1122 -19.92 -13.09 2.52
N SER A 1123 -20.92 -13.11 3.40
CA SER A 1123 -20.70 -13.10 4.86
C SER A 1123 -19.85 -14.27 5.37
N ASP A 1124 -19.89 -15.41 4.68
CA ASP A 1124 -19.15 -16.63 4.98
C ASP A 1124 -17.75 -16.68 4.33
N TYR A 1125 -17.44 -15.71 3.46
CA TYR A 1125 -16.16 -15.62 2.77
C TYR A 1125 -15.28 -14.51 3.35
N LYS A 1126 -14.09 -14.90 3.80
CA LYS A 1126 -13.09 -13.97 4.31
C LYS A 1126 -11.94 -13.81 3.30
N PRO A 1127 -11.71 -12.60 2.75
CA PRO A 1127 -10.64 -12.38 1.79
C PRO A 1127 -9.27 -12.37 2.50
N GLY A 1128 -8.54 -13.49 2.39
CA GLY A 1128 -7.18 -13.61 2.90
C GLY A 1128 -6.13 -12.93 2.03
N ILE A 1129 -4.86 -13.02 2.42
CA ILE A 1129 -3.77 -12.30 1.75
C ILE A 1129 -3.56 -12.74 0.29
N SER A 1130 -3.82 -14.02 0.01
CA SER A 1130 -3.76 -14.57 -1.35
C SER A 1130 -4.81 -13.97 -2.28
N PHE A 1131 -5.99 -13.60 -1.75
CA PHE A 1131 -7.01 -12.90 -2.51
C PHE A 1131 -6.48 -11.52 -2.92
N TRP A 1132 -5.97 -10.74 -1.97
CA TRP A 1132 -5.48 -9.39 -2.25
C TRP A 1132 -4.28 -9.38 -3.22
N LEU A 1133 -3.38 -10.36 -3.11
CA LEU A 1133 -2.20 -10.46 -3.96
C LEU A 1133 -2.46 -10.99 -5.38
N PHE A 1134 -3.34 -11.99 -5.54
CA PHE A 1134 -3.45 -12.72 -6.82
C PHE A 1134 -4.85 -12.67 -7.45
N LYS A 1135 -5.86 -12.24 -6.71
CA LYS A 1135 -7.25 -12.14 -7.19
C LYS A 1135 -7.72 -10.69 -7.37
N THR A 1136 -6.86 -9.71 -7.09
CA THR A 1136 -7.14 -8.29 -7.37
C THR A 1136 -6.23 -7.78 -8.49
N ILE A 1137 -6.72 -6.79 -9.24
CA ILE A 1137 -5.97 -6.12 -10.31
C ILE A 1137 -4.76 -5.35 -9.76
N THR A 1138 -4.82 -4.89 -8.50
CA THR A 1138 -3.70 -4.18 -7.88
C THR A 1138 -2.58 -5.13 -7.46
N GLY A 1139 -2.92 -6.36 -7.10
CA GLY A 1139 -1.94 -7.39 -6.75
C GLY A 1139 -1.32 -8.09 -7.95
N ASN A 1140 -2.13 -8.40 -8.98
CA ASN A 1140 -1.70 -9.01 -10.24
C ASN A 1140 -0.91 -8.03 -11.12
#